data_AF-A0A1G1CIP3-F1
#
_entry.id   AF-A0A1G1CIP3-F1
#
_cell.length_a   1.000
_cell.length_b   1.000
_cell.length_c   1.000
_cell.angle_alpha   90.00
_cell.angle_beta   90.00
_cell.angle_gamma   90.00
#
_symmetry.space_group_name_H-M   'P 1'
#
loop_
_entity.id
_entity.type
_entity.pdbx_description
1 polymer ?
#
loop_
_entity_poly.entity_id
_entity_poly.type
_entity_poly.pdbx_seq_one_letter_code
_entity_poly.pdbx_strand_id
1 'polypeptide(L)'
;MRTNLVVGLALVVPVCAWALGARAADAPSLLKNGGFEQLEPRPGVSETGGKSGSWMLKGGPNVPADWYPSDYFGGELEVRSDGAPEGKVYVHVQAGAEREAHLHQACPGLWAAGYFKATLRYRGGPVLIESYEYRETGKNPVVVPIATGPVSTDWRLLETVYLPEAGEDFRIAVAVGKGCAADLDDVRIWPSEPEPEAERPGWLNARNYGVSGSAFETTAQTTAGSKEIVIKTPGDFRAGQEVILSKCHPTVVQATVYGPQTPYAVAKKPAAELVEFRGYDEWDKEWDPYFLDIERATPPAFRWSNDIARTWQPKMPITFDWQPLAGGLEVRFKDKDFDWAGGYTVAFSIRSQLQTVIEKIDGNRVTLRDAPKRAVADAVIRHVDSGALQALVDRALKEKRHVYLPPGRYRLTRGITVRDPEGLTIEGADGVHTVLDFQYGAGVCISLNGGTEATIRNLAMVGHSGFADRDQCGYLSMWGSGFFWGMSLKQCYATDVNGTERVLVENVHASRMSSECFAAYGPSRGTMAEPGKKPYSKAITYLRCSATDCGRNAFNDVNCGPENTSILYCRIVDVGGCAWESASRFVKFVGNYVRNAGTVAIGNLGPGNRDPSFADVGSGQHIIKDNVFESVVPYGGCAVRSCHGSTQVIIANNLFINFGSSAVEALGLADTDHFPSANTTITGNIFDMTCVTDKPVARHAIEVSTNDTIVSDNQIYVRGNCDPLVTGIRVREPALNVNIHDNLVRNCGVGLVTARASAPVVEVIDNTTFASAAYSVPFARPPTSHAYRGWNLVWLAGGQPTGVSVIDAFDTDALRFKLREPREMKKGDMFEVFPPTGANWDLHDNTVTDCQRPVVLDSYGSETSMFRRNLVTRGAAAGVKQAVEVRGWFKLGENHISGFDEPESAALWLFPDRLGRPPRNMFLNNVFDRCNTVVREAAAGLWGKSVVDGNLFIGCQTAPATGGRAPAAP
;
A
#
# COMPACT_ATOMS: atom_id res chain seq x y z
N MET A 1 -65.33 27.78 -37.18
CA MET A 1 -65.34 29.25 -37.00
C MET A 1 -64.05 29.67 -36.29
N ARG A 2 -63.34 30.62 -36.90
CA ARG A 2 -62.24 31.47 -36.38
C ARG A 2 -60.82 30.87 -36.18
N THR A 3 -60.12 30.78 -37.31
CA THR A 3 -58.82 31.41 -37.68
C THR A 3 -57.80 31.94 -36.65
N ASN A 4 -56.54 31.51 -36.90
CA ASN A 4 -55.25 32.24 -36.97
C ASN A 4 -54.60 32.87 -35.72
N LEU A 5 -53.35 32.48 -35.39
CA LEU A 5 -52.16 33.24 -35.79
C LEU A 5 -50.83 32.45 -35.54
N VAL A 6 -49.93 32.58 -36.51
CA VAL A 6 -48.53 32.11 -36.59
C VAL A 6 -47.60 33.12 -35.91
N VAL A 7 -46.56 32.67 -35.19
CA VAL A 7 -45.21 33.27 -35.21
C VAL A 7 -44.18 32.18 -34.89
N GLY A 8 -43.26 31.92 -35.82
CA GLY A 8 -42.12 31.04 -35.64
C GLY A 8 -40.88 31.79 -35.14
N LEU A 9 -39.96 31.06 -34.52
CA LEU A 9 -38.56 31.42 -34.41
C LEU A 9 -37.72 30.13 -34.40
N ALA A 10 -37.35 29.66 -35.59
CA ALA A 10 -36.36 28.62 -35.75
C ALA A 10 -34.97 29.29 -35.76
N LEU A 11 -34.27 29.22 -34.63
CA LEU A 11 -32.86 29.60 -34.55
C LEU A 11 -32.04 28.46 -35.18
N VAL A 12 -31.71 28.60 -36.45
CA VAL A 12 -30.71 27.78 -37.14
C VAL A 12 -29.34 28.24 -36.62
N VAL A 13 -28.75 27.47 -35.71
CA VAL A 13 -27.34 27.60 -35.35
C VAL A 13 -26.52 27.00 -36.50
N PRO A 14 -25.64 27.76 -37.17
CA PRO A 14 -24.76 27.19 -38.17
C PRO A 14 -23.67 26.40 -37.45
N VAL A 15 -23.72 25.08 -37.56
CA VAL A 15 -22.58 24.21 -37.29
C VAL A 15 -21.51 24.56 -38.31
N CYS A 16 -20.55 25.40 -37.91
CA CYS A 16 -19.32 25.61 -38.67
C CYS A 16 -18.52 24.32 -38.62
N ALA A 17 -18.72 23.46 -39.62
CA ALA A 17 -17.78 22.39 -39.95
C ALA A 17 -16.46 23.06 -40.34
N TRP A 18 -15.49 23.04 -39.43
CA TRP A 18 -14.11 23.38 -39.75
C TRP A 18 -13.59 22.33 -40.73
N ALA A 19 -13.36 22.75 -41.96
CA ALA A 19 -12.57 22.01 -42.93
C ALA A 19 -11.09 22.01 -42.47
N LEU A 20 -10.74 21.11 -41.55
CA LEU A 20 -9.36 20.70 -41.31
C LEU A 20 -9.09 19.46 -42.16
N GLY A 21 -8.78 19.72 -43.43
CA GLY A 21 -8.37 18.72 -44.41
C GLY A 21 -7.17 19.21 -45.21
N ALA A 22 -6.27 19.98 -44.58
CA ALA A 22 -4.91 20.10 -45.09
C ALA A 22 -4.21 18.79 -44.71
N ARG A 23 -3.80 18.01 -45.71
CA ARG A 23 -3.03 16.77 -45.52
C ARG A 23 -1.85 17.04 -44.61
N ALA A 24 -1.65 16.23 -43.57
CA ALA A 24 -0.48 16.24 -42.69
C ALA A 24 0.87 15.92 -43.39
N ALA A 25 0.93 15.96 -44.72
CA ALA A 25 2.10 15.63 -45.53
C ALA A 25 3.12 16.78 -45.66
N ASP A 26 2.78 18.00 -45.20
CA ASP A 26 3.61 19.20 -45.39
C ASP A 26 4.36 19.66 -44.12
N ALA A 27 4.30 18.91 -43.00
CA ALA A 27 5.06 19.26 -41.81
C ALA A 27 6.57 19.06 -42.06
N PRO A 28 7.42 20.07 -41.80
CA PRO A 28 8.85 19.94 -42.02
C PRO A 28 9.46 18.89 -41.09
N SER A 29 10.33 18.05 -41.64
CA SER A 29 11.09 17.08 -40.85
C SER A 29 11.96 17.79 -39.79
N LEU A 30 12.01 17.21 -38.59
CA LEU A 30 12.93 17.56 -37.51
C LEU A 30 14.36 17.13 -37.81
N LEU A 31 14.55 16.19 -38.74
CA LEU A 31 15.87 15.82 -39.26
C LEU A 31 16.28 16.77 -40.36
N LYS A 32 17.53 17.22 -40.30
CA LYS A 32 18.23 17.91 -41.36
C LYS A 32 18.72 16.91 -42.39
N ASN A 33 18.76 17.30 -43.66
CA ASN A 33 19.38 16.51 -44.72
C ASN A 33 18.92 15.03 -44.75
N GLY A 34 17.63 14.77 -44.52
CA GLY A 34 17.06 13.43 -44.49
C GLY A 34 17.12 12.68 -45.82
N GLY A 35 17.10 13.42 -46.93
CA GLY A 35 17.33 12.89 -48.28
C GLY A 35 18.81 12.86 -48.69
N PHE A 36 19.73 13.06 -47.75
CA PHE A 36 21.18 12.91 -47.96
C PHE A 36 21.85 13.77 -49.05
N GLU A 37 21.15 14.78 -49.59
CA GLU A 37 21.59 15.63 -50.70
C GLU A 37 22.83 16.50 -50.41
N GLN A 38 23.01 16.90 -49.14
CA GLN A 38 24.18 17.67 -48.73
C GLN A 38 25.27 16.72 -48.24
N LEU A 39 26.47 16.84 -48.80
CA LEU A 39 27.60 15.97 -48.49
C LEU A 39 28.73 16.77 -47.84
N GLU A 40 29.40 16.18 -46.86
CA GLU A 40 30.61 16.71 -46.22
C GLU A 40 31.78 15.71 -46.32
N PRO A 41 33.00 16.17 -46.65
CA PRO A 41 34.16 15.28 -46.65
C PRO A 41 34.59 14.95 -45.21
N ARG A 42 34.87 13.69 -44.93
CA ARG A 42 35.43 13.25 -43.64
C ARG A 42 36.93 13.54 -43.58
N PRO A 43 37.40 14.30 -42.57
CA PRO A 43 38.82 14.59 -42.42
C PRO A 43 39.66 13.31 -42.34
N GLY A 44 40.74 13.27 -43.13
CA GLY A 44 41.68 12.14 -43.13
C GLY A 44 41.28 10.97 -44.05
N VAL A 45 40.15 11.04 -44.77
CA VAL A 45 39.77 10.06 -45.79
C VAL A 45 40.20 10.56 -47.19
N SER A 46 40.71 9.66 -48.03
CA SER A 46 41.19 10.01 -49.38
C SER A 46 40.04 10.31 -50.35
N GLU A 47 40.34 10.97 -51.47
CA GLU A 47 39.38 11.22 -52.56
C GLU A 47 38.80 9.92 -53.17
N THR A 48 39.47 8.79 -53.00
CA THR A 48 39.00 7.47 -53.45
C THR A 48 38.25 6.67 -52.37
N GLY A 49 38.08 7.24 -51.17
CA GLY A 49 37.52 6.56 -49.99
C GLY A 49 38.58 6.11 -48.99
N GLY A 50 38.17 5.32 -48.00
CA GLY A 50 39.05 4.82 -46.95
C GLY A 50 38.36 4.66 -45.60
N LYS A 51 39.14 4.25 -44.59
CA LYS A 51 38.63 3.98 -43.25
C LYS A 51 38.38 5.29 -42.48
N SER A 52 37.21 5.41 -41.87
CA SER A 52 36.82 6.48 -40.95
C SER A 52 36.23 5.86 -39.68
N GLY A 53 37.02 5.78 -38.61
CA GLY A 53 36.60 5.08 -37.38
C GLY A 53 36.37 3.58 -37.63
N SER A 54 35.19 3.08 -37.24
CA SER A 54 34.75 1.70 -37.51
C SER A 54 34.15 1.51 -38.91
N TRP A 55 34.07 2.57 -39.73
CA TRP A 55 33.45 2.54 -41.05
C TRP A 55 34.46 2.55 -42.21
N MET A 56 34.05 1.95 -43.33
CA MET A 56 34.75 2.03 -44.61
C MET A 56 33.95 2.89 -45.60
N LEU A 57 34.50 4.03 -46.03
CA LEU A 57 33.87 4.88 -47.05
C LEU A 57 34.32 4.44 -48.45
N LYS A 58 33.36 4.15 -49.32
CA LYS A 58 33.59 3.76 -50.73
C LYS A 58 33.19 4.91 -51.65
N GLY A 59 33.95 5.11 -52.72
CA GLY A 59 33.63 6.10 -53.76
C GLY A 59 33.98 7.56 -53.41
N GLY A 60 34.57 7.81 -52.23
CA GLY A 60 35.07 9.13 -51.85
C GLY A 60 35.06 9.37 -50.33
N PRO A 61 35.51 10.55 -49.88
CA PRO A 61 35.57 10.91 -48.46
C PRO A 61 34.22 11.39 -47.92
N ASN A 62 33.21 11.50 -48.79
CA ASN A 62 31.97 12.19 -48.49
C ASN A 62 31.00 11.32 -47.70
N VAL A 63 30.33 11.93 -46.74
CA VAL A 63 29.16 11.38 -46.06
C VAL A 63 28.03 12.41 -46.08
N PRO A 64 26.78 12.05 -45.82
CA PRO A 64 25.72 13.03 -45.70
C PRO A 64 25.98 13.97 -44.51
N ALA A 65 25.92 15.28 -44.76
CA ALA A 65 26.04 16.30 -43.73
C ALA A 65 24.97 16.10 -42.64
N ASP A 66 25.32 16.43 -41.39
CA ASP A 66 24.53 16.18 -40.17
C ASP A 66 24.27 14.70 -39.81
N TRP A 67 24.67 13.73 -40.65
CA TRP A 67 24.59 12.30 -40.35
C TRP A 67 25.94 11.73 -39.96
N TYR A 68 25.95 10.94 -38.89
CA TYR A 68 27.15 10.41 -38.28
C TYR A 68 27.15 8.88 -38.37
N PRO A 69 28.18 8.29 -38.99
CA PRO A 69 28.43 6.86 -38.87
C PRO A 69 28.73 6.50 -37.42
N SER A 70 28.02 5.52 -36.85
CA SER A 70 28.22 5.12 -35.46
C SER A 70 29.59 4.48 -35.24
N ASP A 71 30.33 4.93 -34.22
CA ASP A 71 31.60 4.31 -33.85
C ASP A 71 31.44 2.85 -33.38
N TYR A 72 30.29 2.50 -32.80
CA TYR A 72 30.02 1.16 -32.26
C TYR A 72 29.39 0.21 -33.29
N PHE A 73 28.51 0.73 -34.14
CA PHE A 73 27.81 -0.01 -35.20
C PHE A 73 28.40 0.33 -36.58
N GLY A 74 29.59 -0.22 -36.83
CA GLY A 74 30.38 0.01 -38.04
C GLY A 74 29.89 -0.73 -39.28
N GLY A 75 30.20 -0.21 -40.47
CA GLY A 75 29.86 -0.81 -41.75
C GLY A 75 30.63 -0.20 -42.91
N GLU A 76 30.19 -0.49 -44.13
CA GLU A 76 30.63 0.23 -45.32
C GLU A 76 29.55 1.24 -45.73
N LEU A 77 29.97 2.41 -46.17
CA LEU A 77 29.10 3.49 -46.64
C LEU A 77 29.58 3.95 -48.02
N GLU A 78 28.66 3.99 -48.98
CA GLU A 78 28.89 4.53 -50.32
C GLU A 78 27.77 5.52 -50.66
N VAL A 79 28.11 6.71 -51.14
CA VAL A 79 27.13 7.67 -51.66
C VAL A 79 26.94 7.40 -53.14
N ARG A 80 25.71 7.17 -53.58
CA ARG A 80 25.37 6.85 -54.97
C ARG A 80 24.36 7.86 -55.51
N SER A 81 24.27 7.95 -56.84
CA SER A 81 23.38 8.89 -57.55
C SER A 81 22.50 8.24 -58.61
N ASP A 82 22.57 6.91 -58.75
CA ASP A 82 21.85 6.14 -59.75
C ASP A 82 20.50 5.62 -59.22
N GLY A 83 19.43 6.37 -59.51
CA GLY A 83 18.07 5.93 -59.19
C GLY A 83 17.65 6.16 -57.74
N ALA A 84 18.03 7.32 -57.18
CA ALA A 84 17.47 7.84 -55.94
C ALA A 84 15.93 8.00 -56.08
N PRO A 85 15.15 7.61 -55.05
CA PRO A 85 13.70 7.72 -55.07
C PRO A 85 13.21 9.16 -54.96
N GLU A 86 14.01 10.04 -54.35
CA GLU A 86 13.84 11.49 -54.31
C GLU A 86 15.24 12.15 -54.46
N GLY A 87 15.33 13.38 -54.95
CA GLY A 87 16.63 14.08 -55.06
C GLY A 87 17.59 13.50 -56.11
N LYS A 88 18.89 13.60 -55.84
CA LYS A 88 20.00 13.19 -56.71
C LYS A 88 20.89 12.10 -56.10
N VAL A 89 20.89 11.94 -54.77
CA VAL A 89 21.79 11.00 -54.10
C VAL A 89 21.06 10.19 -53.03
N TYR A 90 21.57 8.98 -52.77
CA TYR A 90 21.15 8.14 -51.65
C TYR A 90 22.39 7.47 -51.06
N VAL A 91 22.25 6.84 -49.89
CA VAL A 91 23.36 6.10 -49.27
C VAL A 91 23.16 4.60 -49.40
N HIS A 92 24.21 3.91 -49.84
CA HIS A 92 24.31 2.45 -49.78
C HIS A 92 25.11 2.07 -48.54
N VAL A 93 24.50 1.29 -47.66
CA VAL A 93 25.08 0.85 -46.39
C VAL A 93 25.19 -0.67 -46.38
N GLN A 94 26.38 -1.18 -46.10
CA GLN A 94 26.66 -2.61 -45.91
C GLN A 94 27.05 -2.87 -44.46
N ALA A 95 26.27 -3.69 -43.77
CA ALA A 95 26.60 -4.14 -42.43
C ALA A 95 27.62 -5.29 -42.44
N GLY A 96 28.47 -5.32 -41.41
CA GLY A 96 29.41 -6.42 -41.19
C GLY A 96 28.69 -7.73 -40.83
N ALA A 97 29.38 -8.87 -40.93
CA ALA A 97 28.78 -10.19 -40.68
C ALA A 97 28.23 -10.37 -39.26
N GLU A 98 28.86 -9.72 -38.27
CA GLU A 98 28.58 -9.94 -36.85
C GLU A 98 27.69 -8.87 -36.21
N ARG A 99 27.48 -7.71 -36.87
CA ARG A 99 26.80 -6.55 -36.30
C ARG A 99 26.07 -5.72 -37.34
N GLU A 100 25.08 -4.98 -36.88
CA GLU A 100 24.36 -3.96 -37.66
C GLU A 100 25.24 -2.73 -37.92
N ALA A 101 24.87 -1.94 -38.92
CA ALA A 101 25.55 -0.69 -39.28
C ALA A 101 24.58 0.49 -39.20
N HIS A 102 24.89 1.49 -38.37
CA HIS A 102 23.97 2.58 -38.03
C HIS A 102 24.48 3.96 -38.49
N LEU A 103 23.66 4.68 -39.25
CA LEU A 103 23.82 6.12 -39.46
C LEU A 103 22.85 6.84 -38.53
N HIS A 104 23.32 7.84 -37.78
CA HIS A 104 22.45 8.56 -36.85
C HIS A 104 22.60 10.07 -36.94
N GLN A 105 21.56 10.79 -36.53
CA GLN A 105 21.53 12.25 -36.43
C GLN A 105 20.88 12.69 -35.12
N ALA A 106 21.42 13.75 -34.52
CA ALA A 106 20.81 14.39 -33.36
C ALA A 106 19.48 15.05 -33.75
N CYS A 107 18.43 14.78 -32.98
CA CYS A 107 17.07 15.23 -33.27
C CYS A 107 16.49 15.98 -32.06
N PRO A 108 17.02 17.20 -31.76
CA PRO A 108 16.67 17.94 -30.54
C PRO A 108 15.21 18.44 -30.49
N GLY A 109 14.47 18.30 -31.59
CA GLY A 109 13.04 18.58 -31.63
C GLY A 109 12.15 17.44 -31.11
N LEU A 110 12.72 16.28 -30.78
CA LEU A 110 11.98 15.19 -30.12
C LEU A 110 11.82 15.46 -28.62
N TRP A 111 10.76 14.93 -28.04
CA TRP A 111 10.52 14.96 -26.60
C TRP A 111 9.85 13.68 -26.13
N ALA A 112 10.08 13.33 -24.86
CA ALA A 112 9.47 12.17 -24.22
C ALA A 112 7.94 12.21 -24.27
N ALA A 113 7.34 11.08 -24.59
CA ALA A 113 5.91 10.86 -24.86
C ALA A 113 5.30 11.73 -25.97
N GLY A 114 6.12 12.39 -26.79
CA GLY A 114 5.64 13.09 -27.98
C GLY A 114 5.23 12.10 -29.08
N TYR A 115 4.25 12.49 -29.89
CA TYR A 115 3.81 11.73 -31.05
C TYR A 115 4.60 12.19 -32.28
N PHE A 116 5.36 11.28 -32.87
CA PHE A 116 6.12 11.57 -34.09
C PHE A 116 5.79 10.56 -35.16
N LYS A 117 5.68 11.04 -36.39
CA LYS A 117 5.63 10.16 -37.55
C LYS A 117 7.05 10.05 -38.10
N ALA A 118 7.52 8.83 -38.27
CA ALA A 118 8.85 8.55 -38.81
C ALA A 118 8.73 7.76 -40.10
N THR A 119 9.51 8.16 -41.11
CA THR A 119 9.58 7.46 -42.39
C THR A 119 11.00 7.26 -42.86
N LEU A 120 11.22 6.18 -43.60
CA LEU A 120 12.47 5.85 -44.29
C LEU A 120 12.11 5.23 -45.63
N ARG A 121 12.69 5.73 -46.73
CA ARG A 121 12.70 4.99 -48.00
C ARG A 121 13.90 4.07 -48.06
N TYR A 122 13.68 2.82 -48.47
CA TYR A 122 14.77 1.85 -48.56
C TYR A 122 14.54 0.77 -49.62
N ARG A 123 15.62 0.12 -50.04
CA ARG A 123 15.63 -1.19 -50.74
C ARG A 123 16.89 -1.97 -50.34
N GLY A 124 16.89 -3.28 -50.55
CA GLY A 124 17.93 -4.21 -50.13
C GLY A 124 17.53 -4.98 -48.88
N GLY A 125 18.47 -5.14 -47.95
CA GLY A 125 18.39 -5.90 -46.71
C GLY A 125 17.37 -5.35 -45.71
N PRO A 126 17.12 -6.08 -44.60
CA PRO A 126 16.23 -5.57 -43.57
C PRO A 126 16.83 -4.30 -42.96
N VAL A 127 15.99 -3.29 -42.77
CA VAL A 127 16.38 -1.99 -42.21
C VAL A 127 15.61 -1.72 -40.93
N LEU A 128 16.17 -0.89 -40.06
CA LEU A 128 15.49 -0.41 -38.87
C LEU A 128 15.52 1.11 -38.80
N ILE A 129 14.46 1.68 -38.25
CA ILE A 129 14.49 3.02 -37.65
C ILE A 129 14.58 2.81 -36.15
N GLU A 130 15.56 3.43 -35.51
CA GLU A 130 15.79 3.33 -34.07
C GLU A 130 15.96 4.72 -33.46
N SER A 131 15.79 4.81 -32.14
CA SER A 131 16.20 5.99 -31.38
C SER A 131 17.27 5.65 -30.38
N TYR A 132 18.22 6.57 -30.22
CA TYR A 132 19.12 6.60 -29.08
C TYR A 132 18.55 7.59 -28.07
N GLU A 133 18.01 7.07 -26.97
CA GLU A 133 17.42 7.85 -25.90
C GLU A 133 18.45 8.01 -24.76
N TYR A 134 19.01 9.22 -24.63
CA TYR A 134 19.95 9.54 -23.56
C TYR A 134 19.19 10.07 -22.35
N ARG A 135 19.10 9.23 -21.30
CA ARG A 135 18.49 9.62 -20.01
C ARG A 135 19.36 10.60 -19.22
N GLU A 136 20.66 10.59 -19.48
CA GLU A 136 21.64 11.51 -18.90
C GLU A 136 22.69 11.82 -19.97
N THR A 137 22.89 13.09 -20.24
CA THR A 137 23.80 13.55 -21.29
C THR A 137 25.22 13.00 -21.06
N GLY A 138 25.78 12.34 -22.07
CA GLY A 138 27.16 11.79 -22.01
C GLY A 138 27.27 10.35 -21.47
N LYS A 139 26.17 9.70 -21.08
CA LYS A 139 26.13 8.25 -20.80
C LYS A 139 25.72 7.46 -22.03
N ASN A 140 25.83 6.13 -21.97
CA ASN A 140 25.36 5.27 -23.05
C ASN A 140 23.83 5.41 -23.21
N PRO A 141 23.32 5.55 -24.44
CA PRO A 141 21.88 5.63 -24.67
C PRO A 141 21.21 4.27 -24.49
N VAL A 142 19.90 4.29 -24.24
CA VAL A 142 19.04 3.14 -24.54
C VAL A 142 18.74 3.18 -26.04
N VAL A 143 18.99 2.07 -26.74
CA VAL A 143 18.63 1.93 -28.16
C VAL A 143 17.23 1.34 -28.24
N VAL A 144 16.29 2.13 -28.76
CA VAL A 144 14.88 1.77 -28.86
C VAL A 144 14.52 1.51 -30.32
N PRO A 145 14.16 0.27 -30.69
CA PRO A 145 13.68 -0.02 -32.04
C PRO A 145 12.31 0.64 -32.26
N ILE A 146 12.19 1.44 -33.32
CA ILE A 146 10.94 2.15 -33.66
C ILE A 146 10.16 1.37 -34.73
N ALA A 147 10.85 0.93 -35.78
CA ALA A 147 10.25 0.13 -36.85
C ALA A 147 11.28 -0.73 -37.56
N THR A 148 10.81 -1.84 -38.12
CA THR A 148 11.62 -2.77 -38.91
C THR A 148 11.01 -2.95 -40.29
N GLY A 149 11.81 -2.71 -41.33
CA GLY A 149 11.48 -2.97 -42.73
C GLY A 149 12.05 -4.32 -43.18
N PRO A 150 11.26 -5.21 -43.81
CA PRO A 150 11.77 -6.46 -44.38
C PRO A 150 12.58 -6.23 -45.66
N VAL A 151 13.32 -7.24 -46.13
CA VAL A 151 14.06 -7.19 -47.41
C VAL A 151 13.14 -6.78 -48.57
N SER A 152 13.64 -5.93 -49.48
CA SER A 152 12.93 -5.48 -50.68
C SER A 152 13.87 -5.27 -51.86
N THR A 153 13.49 -5.67 -53.07
CA THR A 153 14.26 -5.32 -54.29
C THR A 153 13.91 -3.93 -54.83
N ASP A 154 12.68 -3.47 -54.57
CA ASP A 154 12.18 -2.15 -54.98
C ASP A 154 12.22 -1.17 -53.81
N TRP A 155 12.25 0.13 -54.12
CA TRP A 155 12.12 1.19 -53.11
C TRP A 155 10.77 1.06 -52.38
N ARG A 156 10.82 0.94 -51.05
CA ARG A 156 9.67 0.91 -50.16
C ARG A 156 9.72 2.05 -49.16
N LEU A 157 8.54 2.50 -48.74
CA LEU A 157 8.38 3.41 -47.60
C LEU A 157 8.15 2.57 -46.34
N LEU A 158 9.08 2.63 -45.40
CA LEU A 158 8.85 2.25 -44.02
C LEU A 158 8.24 3.44 -43.31
N GLU A 159 7.05 3.29 -42.72
CA GLU A 159 6.32 4.34 -42.03
C GLU A 159 5.84 3.82 -40.68
N THR A 160 5.99 4.63 -39.64
CA THR A 160 5.60 4.27 -38.27
C THR A 160 5.28 5.49 -37.43
N VAL A 161 4.67 5.25 -36.27
CA VAL A 161 4.52 6.24 -35.19
C VAL A 161 5.56 5.93 -34.12
N TYR A 162 6.30 6.96 -33.72
CA TYR A 162 7.30 6.89 -32.68
C TYR A 162 6.82 7.65 -31.43
N LEU A 163 6.94 6.99 -30.29
CA LEU A 163 6.65 7.50 -28.96
C LEU A 163 7.91 7.37 -28.09
N PRO A 164 8.76 8.40 -28.03
CA PRO A 164 9.96 8.35 -27.20
C PRO A 164 9.58 8.13 -25.74
N GLU A 165 10.24 7.23 -25.02
CA GLU A 165 9.84 6.90 -23.65
C GLU A 165 10.40 7.91 -22.64
N ALA A 166 11.71 8.14 -22.66
CA ALA A 166 12.39 9.01 -21.71
C ALA A 166 13.80 9.41 -22.20
N GLY A 167 14.06 10.70 -22.33
CA GLY A 167 15.38 11.21 -22.69
C GLY A 167 15.46 12.74 -22.66
N GLU A 168 16.68 13.25 -22.46
CA GLU A 168 17.00 14.68 -22.57
C GLU A 168 17.67 15.02 -23.91
N ASP A 169 18.32 14.02 -24.53
CA ASP A 169 18.89 14.09 -25.87
C ASP A 169 18.42 12.86 -26.67
N PHE A 170 17.90 13.11 -27.86
CA PHE A 170 17.37 12.08 -28.75
C PHE A 170 18.14 12.10 -30.05
N ARG A 171 18.52 10.91 -30.52
CA ARG A 171 19.03 10.73 -31.87
C ARG A 171 18.16 9.73 -32.61
N ILE A 172 17.99 9.93 -33.91
CA ILE A 172 17.38 8.95 -34.79
C ILE A 172 18.51 8.24 -35.54
N ALA A 173 18.47 6.92 -35.50
CA ALA A 173 19.37 6.05 -36.25
C ALA A 173 18.58 5.30 -37.33
N VAL A 174 19.18 5.16 -38.51
CA VAL A 174 18.77 4.19 -39.52
C VAL A 174 19.82 3.10 -39.58
N ALA A 175 19.38 1.85 -39.45
CA ALA A 175 20.26 0.70 -39.31
C ALA A 175 20.02 -0.32 -40.43
N VAL A 176 21.08 -1.01 -40.83
CA VAL A 176 21.02 -2.17 -41.74
C VAL A 176 21.36 -3.44 -40.96
N GLY A 177 20.52 -4.46 -41.11
CA GLY A 177 20.68 -5.75 -40.43
C GLY A 177 22.03 -6.40 -40.71
N LYS A 178 22.58 -7.11 -39.71
CA LYS A 178 23.89 -7.79 -39.80
C LYS A 178 24.03 -8.64 -41.08
N GLY A 179 25.18 -8.52 -41.73
CA GLY A 179 25.52 -9.24 -42.96
C GLY A 179 24.72 -8.84 -44.21
N CYS A 180 23.91 -7.78 -44.13
CA CYS A 180 23.08 -7.31 -45.26
C CYS A 180 23.55 -5.95 -45.79
N ALA A 181 23.06 -5.59 -46.98
CA ALA A 181 23.26 -4.30 -47.62
C ALA A 181 21.92 -3.67 -47.92
N ALA A 182 21.75 -2.36 -47.70
CA ALA A 182 20.56 -1.64 -48.09
C ALA A 182 20.91 -0.24 -48.62
N ASP A 183 20.10 0.21 -49.57
CA ASP A 183 20.06 1.60 -50.01
C ASP A 183 19.02 2.33 -49.15
N LEU A 184 19.39 3.47 -48.59
CA LEU A 184 18.58 4.29 -47.69
C LEU A 184 18.43 5.70 -48.27
N ASP A 185 17.23 6.25 -48.18
CA ASP A 185 16.92 7.61 -48.59
C ASP A 185 15.70 8.19 -47.85
N ASP A 186 15.51 9.49 -47.96
CA ASP A 186 14.32 10.24 -47.53
C ASP A 186 13.88 9.94 -46.09
N VAL A 187 14.83 10.02 -45.15
CA VAL A 187 14.54 9.82 -43.73
C VAL A 187 13.90 11.07 -43.16
N ARG A 188 12.66 10.94 -42.69
CA ARG A 188 11.91 12.05 -42.14
C ARG A 188 11.35 11.68 -40.79
N ILE A 189 11.32 12.65 -39.89
CA ILE A 189 10.58 12.54 -38.65
C ILE A 189 9.95 13.89 -38.33
N TRP A 190 8.68 13.93 -37.98
CA TRP A 190 8.03 15.20 -37.66
C TRP A 190 7.00 15.01 -36.55
N PRO A 191 6.68 16.08 -35.80
CA PRO A 191 5.58 16.05 -34.85
C PRO A 191 4.32 15.65 -35.61
N SER A 192 3.70 14.58 -35.17
CA SER A 192 2.41 14.13 -35.68
C SER A 192 1.39 14.33 -34.58
N GLU A 193 0.16 14.59 -35.00
CA GLU A 193 -0.95 14.29 -34.10
C GLU A 193 -1.13 12.77 -34.07
N PRO A 194 -1.53 12.18 -32.93
CA PRO A 194 -2.17 10.88 -32.98
C PRO A 194 -3.34 11.01 -33.96
N GLU A 195 -3.38 10.22 -35.02
CA GLU A 195 -4.60 10.19 -35.83
C GLU A 195 -5.77 9.82 -34.91
N PRO A 196 -6.96 10.44 -35.09
CA PRO A 196 -8.13 10.07 -34.33
C PRO A 196 -8.36 8.58 -34.55
N GLU A 197 -8.05 7.78 -33.54
CA GLU A 197 -8.30 6.35 -33.59
C GLU A 197 -9.80 6.18 -33.80
N ALA A 198 -10.15 5.35 -34.78
CA ALA A 198 -11.53 4.99 -35.03
C ALA A 198 -12.15 4.51 -33.71
N GLU A 199 -13.21 5.18 -33.27
CA GLU A 199 -13.88 4.81 -32.03
C GLU A 199 -14.42 3.40 -32.17
N ARG A 200 -14.07 2.55 -31.21
CA ARG A 200 -14.69 1.23 -31.09
C ARG A 200 -16.19 1.45 -30.83
N PRO A 201 -17.10 0.72 -31.47
CA PRO A 201 -18.52 0.83 -31.19
C PRO A 201 -18.80 0.72 -29.68
N GLY A 202 -19.48 1.72 -29.12
CA GLY A 202 -19.75 1.80 -27.67
C GLY A 202 -18.65 2.44 -26.82
N TRP A 203 -17.56 2.94 -27.39
CA TRP A 203 -16.43 3.53 -26.65
C TRP A 203 -16.10 4.95 -27.10
N LEU A 204 -15.87 5.85 -26.15
CA LEU A 204 -15.32 7.18 -26.38
C LEU A 204 -13.80 7.13 -26.19
N ASN A 205 -13.03 7.55 -27.19
CA ASN A 205 -11.57 7.65 -27.06
C ASN A 205 -11.21 9.03 -26.50
N ALA A 206 -10.48 9.07 -25.38
CA ALA A 206 -10.17 10.32 -24.69
C ALA A 206 -9.53 11.40 -25.58
N ARG A 207 -8.70 11.00 -26.54
CA ARG A 207 -8.04 11.94 -27.47
C ARG A 207 -9.01 12.70 -28.36
N ASN A 208 -10.12 12.07 -28.73
CA ASN A 208 -11.15 12.68 -29.57
C ASN A 208 -11.92 13.78 -28.83
N TYR A 209 -11.70 13.92 -27.51
CA TYR A 209 -12.44 14.84 -26.62
C TYR A 209 -11.54 15.83 -25.89
N GLY A 210 -10.39 16.16 -26.47
CA GLY A 210 -9.52 17.24 -25.97
C GLY A 210 -8.68 16.88 -24.74
N VAL A 211 -8.65 15.61 -24.36
CA VAL A 211 -7.70 15.09 -23.37
C VAL A 211 -6.33 14.94 -24.03
N SER A 212 -5.29 15.54 -23.44
CA SER A 212 -3.94 15.54 -24.00
C SER A 212 -3.29 14.16 -23.90
N GLY A 213 -3.30 13.56 -22.69
CA GLY A 213 -2.49 12.37 -22.38
C GLY A 213 -0.98 12.60 -22.59
N SER A 214 -0.52 13.84 -22.58
CA SER A 214 0.84 14.22 -22.92
C SER A 214 1.71 14.41 -21.68
N ALA A 215 2.92 13.85 -21.71
CA ALA A 215 3.95 14.12 -20.71
C ALA A 215 4.76 15.40 -21.01
N PHE A 216 4.49 16.09 -22.12
CA PHE A 216 5.26 17.28 -22.50
C PHE A 216 5.22 18.37 -21.41
N GLU A 217 6.36 19.01 -21.22
CA GLU A 217 6.53 20.19 -20.39
C GLU A 217 7.67 21.06 -20.96
N THR A 218 7.62 22.35 -20.68
CA THR A 218 8.63 23.29 -21.17
C THR A 218 8.84 24.43 -20.17
N THR A 219 10.01 25.05 -20.21
CA THR A 219 10.29 26.22 -19.38
C THR A 219 9.54 27.44 -19.90
N ALA A 220 9.07 28.27 -18.97
CA ALA A 220 8.26 29.44 -19.20
C ALA A 220 8.78 30.62 -18.38
N GLN A 221 8.84 31.78 -19.01
CA GLN A 221 9.05 33.06 -18.37
C GLN A 221 7.71 33.75 -18.14
N THR A 222 7.45 34.14 -16.90
CA THR A 222 6.23 34.84 -16.48
C THR A 222 6.52 36.29 -16.12
N THR A 223 5.52 37.15 -16.28
CA THR A 223 5.50 38.51 -15.74
C THR A 223 4.32 38.64 -14.79
N ALA A 224 4.54 39.18 -13.59
CA ALA A 224 3.48 39.37 -12.61
C ALA A 224 2.32 40.20 -13.20
N GLY A 225 1.09 39.70 -13.09
CA GLY A 225 -0.12 40.36 -13.59
C GLY A 225 -0.33 40.27 -15.12
N SER A 226 0.60 39.68 -15.88
CA SER A 226 0.45 39.48 -17.33
C SER A 226 -0.17 38.12 -17.64
N LYS A 227 -1.17 38.09 -18.52
CA LYS A 227 -1.70 36.84 -19.08
C LYS A 227 -0.78 36.22 -20.14
N GLU A 228 0.12 37.01 -20.72
CA GLU A 228 1.07 36.52 -21.70
C GLU A 228 2.35 36.03 -21.02
N ILE A 229 2.76 34.80 -21.37
CA ILE A 229 4.02 34.17 -20.97
C ILE A 229 4.85 33.83 -22.21
N VAL A 230 6.15 33.69 -22.03
CA VAL A 230 7.07 33.23 -23.09
C VAL A 230 7.57 31.84 -22.73
N ILE A 231 7.37 30.86 -23.60
CA ILE A 231 7.81 29.49 -23.40
C ILE A 231 9.02 29.16 -24.28
N LYS A 232 9.82 28.16 -23.91
CA LYS A 232 10.98 27.75 -24.73
C LYS A 232 10.55 27.13 -26.06
N THR A 233 9.53 26.28 -26.04
CA THR A 233 8.94 25.67 -27.24
C THR A 233 7.48 25.29 -26.98
N PRO A 234 6.55 25.54 -27.93
CA PRO A 234 5.14 25.19 -27.77
C PRO A 234 4.84 23.70 -27.70
N GLY A 235 5.70 22.84 -28.27
CA GLY A 235 5.47 21.39 -28.33
C GLY A 235 4.06 21.05 -28.83
N ASP A 236 3.29 20.32 -28.02
CA ASP A 236 1.93 19.86 -28.32
C ASP A 236 0.83 20.62 -27.56
N PHE A 237 1.13 21.79 -26.98
CA PHE A 237 0.11 22.66 -26.39
C PHE A 237 -0.87 23.21 -27.44
N ARG A 238 -2.14 23.37 -27.05
CA ARG A 238 -3.22 23.90 -27.89
C ARG A 238 -4.09 24.87 -27.11
N ALA A 239 -4.69 25.83 -27.82
CA ALA A 239 -5.72 26.67 -27.24
C ALA A 239 -6.91 25.82 -26.76
N GLY A 240 -7.46 26.17 -25.60
CA GLY A 240 -8.52 25.43 -24.90
C GLY A 240 -8.05 24.41 -23.88
N GLN A 241 -6.77 24.00 -23.89
CA GLN A 241 -6.24 23.03 -22.92
C GLN A 241 -6.00 23.64 -21.54
N GLU A 242 -6.35 22.89 -20.49
CA GLU A 242 -5.94 23.23 -19.13
C GLU A 242 -4.43 22.98 -18.96
N VAL A 243 -3.77 23.86 -18.22
CA VAL A 243 -2.34 23.79 -17.93
C VAL A 243 -2.07 24.20 -16.49
N ILE A 244 -0.91 23.77 -16.00
CA ILE A 244 -0.35 24.20 -14.72
C ILE A 244 1.01 24.85 -14.92
N LEU A 245 1.26 25.96 -14.22
CA LEU A 245 2.48 26.75 -14.32
C LEU A 245 3.13 26.89 -12.93
N SER A 246 4.35 26.38 -12.77
CA SER A 246 5.02 26.32 -11.47
C SER A 246 5.52 27.68 -10.94
N LYS A 247 5.80 27.75 -9.63
CA LYS A 247 6.49 28.84 -8.89
C LYS A 247 5.85 30.23 -8.90
N CYS A 248 4.86 30.48 -9.77
CA CYS A 248 4.41 31.82 -10.14
C CYS A 248 3.15 32.33 -9.42
N HIS A 249 2.50 31.49 -8.59
CA HIS A 249 1.18 31.79 -8.03
C HIS A 249 0.98 31.21 -6.62
N PRO A 250 1.68 31.72 -5.59
CA PRO A 250 1.50 31.29 -4.20
C PRO A 250 0.06 31.50 -3.73
N THR A 251 -0.53 30.45 -3.17
CA THR A 251 -1.90 30.44 -2.66
C THR A 251 -1.99 29.53 -1.44
N VAL A 252 -2.61 30.03 -0.37
CA VAL A 252 -2.99 29.22 0.79
C VAL A 252 -4.22 28.40 0.43
N VAL A 253 -4.15 27.10 0.64
CA VAL A 253 -5.25 26.15 0.39
C VAL A 253 -5.53 25.32 1.64
N GLN A 254 -6.76 24.81 1.74
CA GLN A 254 -7.19 23.86 2.78
C GLN A 254 -7.00 24.34 4.23
N ALA A 255 -7.01 25.65 4.47
CA ALA A 255 -6.90 26.20 5.82
C ALA A 255 -8.10 25.82 6.70
N THR A 256 -7.83 25.03 7.75
CA THR A 256 -8.85 24.51 8.68
C THR A 256 -8.34 24.61 10.12
N VAL A 257 -9.23 24.92 11.06
CA VAL A 257 -8.95 24.93 12.50
C VAL A 257 -9.68 23.75 13.14
N TYR A 258 -8.92 22.85 13.78
CA TYR A 258 -9.41 21.64 14.44
C TYR A 258 -9.35 21.77 15.97
N GLY A 259 -10.30 21.12 16.64
CA GLY A 259 -10.40 21.08 18.09
C GLY A 259 -11.58 21.89 18.67
N PRO A 260 -11.63 22.06 20.01
CA PRO A 260 -10.58 21.68 20.96
C PRO A 260 -10.61 20.18 21.30
N GLN A 261 -9.44 19.56 21.44
CA GLN A 261 -9.18 18.19 21.93
C GLN A 261 -9.94 17.03 21.27
N THR A 262 -10.72 17.30 20.23
CA THR A 262 -11.48 16.31 19.48
C THR A 262 -10.87 16.21 18.08
N PRO A 263 -10.30 15.05 17.71
CA PRO A 263 -9.74 14.83 16.39
C PRO A 263 -10.77 15.12 15.31
N TYR A 264 -10.38 15.84 14.25
CA TYR A 264 -11.24 16.23 13.13
C TYR A 264 -12.49 17.05 13.44
N ALA A 265 -12.75 17.40 14.71
CA ALA A 265 -13.79 18.37 15.03
C ALA A 265 -13.35 19.73 14.49
N VAL A 266 -14.08 20.27 13.53
CA VAL A 266 -13.78 21.58 12.96
C VAL A 266 -14.33 22.66 13.89
N ALA A 267 -13.55 23.71 14.12
CA ALA A 267 -14.00 24.88 14.88
C ALA A 267 -15.26 25.48 14.27
N LYS A 268 -16.16 26.00 15.11
CA LYS A 268 -17.43 26.59 14.66
C LYS A 268 -17.25 27.78 13.73
N LYS A 269 -16.16 28.54 13.91
CA LYS A 269 -15.81 29.69 13.07
C LYS A 269 -14.91 29.22 11.91
N PRO A 270 -15.15 29.68 10.67
CA PRO A 270 -14.26 29.42 9.54
C PRO A 270 -12.83 29.88 9.81
N ALA A 271 -11.84 29.18 9.24
CA ALA A 271 -10.43 29.52 9.43
C ALA A 271 -10.09 30.97 9.02
N ALA A 272 -10.68 31.49 7.94
CA ALA A 272 -10.43 32.86 7.47
C ALA A 272 -10.89 33.98 8.43
N GLU A 273 -11.78 33.66 9.38
CA GLU A 273 -12.17 34.58 10.45
C GLU A 273 -11.19 34.53 11.62
N LEU A 274 -10.52 33.40 11.83
CA LEU A 274 -9.65 33.14 12.97
C LEU A 274 -8.18 33.42 12.70
N VAL A 275 -7.70 33.09 11.51
CA VAL A 275 -6.29 33.18 11.11
C VAL A 275 -6.15 33.84 9.74
N GLU A 276 -5.05 34.57 9.57
CA GLU A 276 -4.67 35.21 8.32
C GLU A 276 -3.21 34.90 7.99
N PHE A 277 -2.91 34.80 6.70
CA PHE A 277 -1.59 34.48 6.19
C PHE A 277 -1.15 35.51 5.16
N ARG A 278 0.12 35.92 5.20
CA ARG A 278 0.74 36.78 4.20
C ARG A 278 2.21 36.46 4.07
N GLY A 279 2.85 36.95 3.00
CA GLY A 279 4.25 36.61 2.73
C GLY A 279 4.38 35.14 2.35
N TYR A 280 5.25 34.81 1.40
CA TYR A 280 5.69 33.44 1.13
C TYR A 280 6.69 33.53 -0.01
N ASP A 281 7.97 33.55 0.31
CA ASP A 281 9.04 33.84 -0.62
C ASP A 281 9.75 32.58 -1.11
N GLU A 282 9.52 31.41 -0.49
CA GLU A 282 10.09 30.13 -0.95
C GLU A 282 9.49 29.66 -2.30
N TRP A 283 10.33 29.11 -3.18
CA TRP A 283 9.94 28.72 -4.55
C TRP A 283 10.38 27.31 -4.98
N ASP A 284 11.20 26.63 -4.18
CA ASP A 284 11.69 25.28 -4.51
C ASP A 284 10.65 24.19 -4.26
N LYS A 285 9.61 24.49 -3.46
CA LYS A 285 8.51 23.58 -3.15
C LYS A 285 7.22 24.00 -3.86
N GLU A 286 6.60 23.05 -4.56
CA GLU A 286 5.31 23.27 -5.24
C GLU A 286 4.10 23.07 -4.30
N TRP A 287 4.29 22.30 -3.21
CA TRP A 287 3.27 22.03 -2.20
C TRP A 287 3.90 21.93 -0.80
N ASP A 288 3.76 22.99 0.00
CA ASP A 288 4.34 23.12 1.33
C ASP A 288 3.24 23.08 2.42
N PRO A 289 3.11 21.97 3.18
CA PRO A 289 2.11 21.80 4.22
C PRO A 289 2.55 22.47 5.54
N TYR A 290 1.61 23.05 6.30
CA TYR A 290 1.88 23.66 7.60
C TYR A 290 0.90 23.17 8.68
N PHE A 291 1.42 22.97 9.88
CA PHE A 291 0.66 22.86 11.12
C PHE A 291 1.03 23.98 12.08
N LEU A 292 0.04 24.63 12.68
CA LEU A 292 0.17 25.42 13.90
C LEU A 292 -0.56 24.67 15.00
N ASP A 293 0.16 24.21 16.01
CA ASP A 293 -0.37 23.37 17.08
C ASP A 293 -0.38 24.19 18.38
N ILE A 294 -1.57 24.60 18.79
CA ILE A 294 -1.82 25.50 19.92
C ILE A 294 -1.99 24.66 21.19
N GLU A 295 -1.18 24.98 22.19
CA GLU A 295 -1.20 24.33 23.50
C GLU A 295 -2.43 24.76 24.31
N ARG A 296 -3.00 23.83 25.10
CA ARG A 296 -3.99 24.15 26.11
C ARG A 296 -3.33 24.82 27.32
N ALA A 297 -3.06 26.11 27.21
CA ALA A 297 -2.38 26.90 28.23
C ALA A 297 -2.85 28.36 28.25
N THR A 298 -2.68 28.99 29.41
CA THR A 298 -2.90 30.43 29.59
C THR A 298 -1.59 31.06 30.10
N PRO A 299 -0.96 31.99 29.35
CA PRO A 299 -1.38 32.53 28.06
C PRO A 299 -1.25 31.52 26.90
N PRO A 300 -2.06 31.65 25.83
CA PRO A 300 -2.01 30.73 24.71
C PRO A 300 -0.69 30.88 23.93
N ALA A 301 -0.14 29.73 23.52
CA ALA A 301 1.09 29.62 22.77
C ALA A 301 0.97 28.50 21.74
N PHE A 302 1.76 28.58 20.68
CA PHE A 302 1.77 27.57 19.63
C PHE A 302 3.19 27.16 19.26
N ARG A 303 3.31 25.94 18.73
CA ARG A 303 4.46 25.50 17.94
C ARG A 303 4.00 25.28 16.50
N TRP A 304 4.93 25.15 15.58
CA TRP A 304 4.57 24.88 14.19
C TRP A 304 5.56 23.97 13.49
N SER A 305 5.12 23.41 12.37
CA SER A 305 5.88 22.51 11.49
C SER A 305 5.50 22.80 10.04
N ASN A 306 6.47 22.71 9.13
CA ASN A 306 6.25 22.72 7.68
C ASN A 306 6.70 21.42 6.98
N ASP A 307 6.86 20.35 7.76
CA ASP A 307 7.26 19.02 7.31
C ASP A 307 6.34 17.95 7.91
N ILE A 308 5.04 18.26 8.00
CA ILE A 308 3.98 17.36 8.46
C ILE A 308 4.32 16.77 9.85
N ALA A 309 4.71 17.64 10.77
CA ALA A 309 5.04 17.33 12.16
C ALA A 309 6.22 16.37 12.37
N ARG A 310 7.09 16.18 11.36
CA ARG A 310 8.35 15.46 11.54
C ARG A 310 9.31 16.25 12.42
N THR A 311 9.35 17.57 12.26
CA THR A 311 10.06 18.49 13.15
C THR A 311 9.15 19.61 13.66
N TRP A 312 9.31 19.95 14.93
CA TRP A 312 8.56 21.03 15.58
C TRP A 312 9.49 22.20 15.90
N GLN A 313 9.06 23.39 15.54
CA GLN A 313 9.75 24.62 15.89
C GLN A 313 9.53 24.99 17.36
N PRO A 314 10.43 25.79 17.96
CA PRO A 314 10.26 26.25 19.34
C PRO A 314 8.91 26.93 19.56
N LYS A 315 8.33 26.69 20.74
CA LYS A 315 7.06 27.28 21.15
C LYS A 315 7.17 28.81 21.21
N MET A 316 6.14 29.50 20.72
CA MET A 316 6.03 30.97 20.77
C MET A 316 4.63 31.44 21.22
N PRO A 317 4.51 32.57 21.92
CA PRO A 317 3.22 33.09 22.38
C PRO A 317 2.34 33.55 21.21
N ILE A 318 1.02 33.46 21.34
CA ILE A 318 0.09 34.11 20.40
C ILE A 318 0.02 35.60 20.75
N THR A 319 0.44 36.46 19.82
CA THR A 319 0.52 37.91 20.02
C THR A 319 -0.66 38.69 19.42
N PHE A 320 -1.45 38.03 18.55
CA PHE A 320 -2.48 38.64 17.70
C PHE A 320 -1.96 39.68 16.69
N ASP A 321 -0.64 39.78 16.54
CA ASP A 321 0.03 40.47 15.43
C ASP A 321 0.64 39.45 14.47
N TRP A 322 1.31 39.92 13.41
CA TRP A 322 2.01 39.09 12.45
C TRP A 322 3.22 38.40 13.09
N GLN A 323 3.27 37.08 12.96
CA GLN A 323 4.32 36.23 13.51
C GLN A 323 4.96 35.43 12.38
N PRO A 324 6.30 35.45 12.25
CA PRO A 324 7.00 34.79 11.16
C PRO A 324 7.00 33.27 11.31
N LEU A 325 6.92 32.59 10.18
CA LEU A 325 7.09 31.16 9.95
C LEU A 325 8.24 30.95 8.93
N ALA A 326 8.40 29.72 8.43
CA ALA A 326 9.37 29.42 7.36
C ALA A 326 9.01 30.13 6.04
N GLY A 327 10.01 30.27 5.18
CA GLY A 327 9.84 30.77 3.82
C GLY A 327 9.26 32.17 3.68
N GLY A 328 9.47 33.06 4.65
CA GLY A 328 8.91 34.42 4.63
C GLY A 328 7.40 34.48 4.84
N LEU A 329 6.76 33.35 5.17
CA LEU A 329 5.36 33.31 5.56
C LEU A 329 5.17 33.94 6.95
N GLU A 330 4.13 34.72 7.12
CA GLU A 330 3.69 35.24 8.41
C GLU A 330 2.24 34.84 8.66
N VAL A 331 1.92 34.54 9.91
CA VAL A 331 0.57 34.25 10.38
C VAL A 331 0.11 35.30 11.39
N ARG A 332 -1.16 35.67 11.34
CA ARG A 332 -1.81 36.49 12.37
C ARG A 332 -3.09 35.82 12.85
N PHE A 333 -3.23 35.68 14.16
CA PHE A 333 -4.47 35.27 14.82
C PHE A 333 -5.36 36.51 15.01
N LYS A 334 -6.57 36.51 14.46
CA LYS A 334 -7.41 37.72 14.34
C LYS A 334 -8.33 37.94 15.53
N ASP A 335 -8.92 36.86 16.03
CA ASP A 335 -9.98 36.93 17.04
C ASP A 335 -9.39 36.73 18.45
N LYS A 336 -9.33 37.82 19.22
CA LYS A 336 -8.86 37.83 20.62
C LYS A 336 -9.85 37.20 21.58
N ASP A 337 -11.13 37.14 21.20
CA ASP A 337 -12.21 36.60 22.02
C ASP A 337 -12.44 35.10 21.72
N PHE A 338 -11.79 34.56 20.69
CA PHE A 338 -11.73 33.13 20.46
C PHE A 338 -10.87 32.46 21.54
N ASP A 339 -11.36 31.34 22.07
CA ASP A 339 -10.72 30.62 23.18
C ASP A 339 -9.46 29.86 22.75
N TRP A 340 -8.41 30.55 22.30
CA TRP A 340 -7.16 29.89 21.90
C TRP A 340 -6.53 29.04 23.01
N ALA A 341 -6.81 29.37 24.28
CA ALA A 341 -6.33 28.61 25.45
C ALA A 341 -6.98 27.22 25.58
N GLY A 342 -8.08 26.96 24.86
CA GLY A 342 -8.71 25.64 24.76
C GLY A 342 -7.86 24.58 24.04
N GLY A 343 -6.86 25.01 23.26
CA GLY A 343 -5.99 24.14 22.46
C GLY A 343 -6.61 23.76 21.12
N TYR A 344 -5.95 24.12 20.02
CA TYR A 344 -6.44 23.95 18.64
C TYR A 344 -5.29 23.58 17.71
N THR A 345 -5.61 23.02 16.56
CA THR A 345 -4.60 22.76 15.51
C THR A 345 -5.07 23.42 14.22
N VAL A 346 -4.28 24.35 13.70
CA VAL A 346 -4.50 24.96 12.38
C VAL A 346 -3.69 24.16 11.37
N ALA A 347 -4.34 23.62 10.34
CA ALA A 347 -3.67 22.94 9.24
C ALA A 347 -3.97 23.67 7.94
N PHE A 348 -2.96 23.87 7.11
CA PHE A 348 -3.09 24.50 5.78
C PHE A 348 -1.93 24.08 4.88
N SER A 349 -2.01 24.41 3.59
CA SER A 349 -0.89 24.23 2.66
C SER A 349 -0.69 25.47 1.80
N ILE A 350 0.53 25.69 1.35
CA ILE A 350 0.84 26.65 0.29
C ILE A 350 1.06 25.89 -1.02
N ARG A 351 0.38 26.33 -2.08
CA ARG A 351 0.63 25.91 -3.47
C ARG A 351 1.27 27.06 -4.21
N SER A 352 2.34 26.83 -4.97
CA SER A 352 3.00 27.87 -5.77
C SER A 352 2.62 27.87 -7.25
N GLN A 353 1.68 27.00 -7.65
CA GLN A 353 1.30 26.75 -9.03
C GLN A 353 0.06 27.55 -9.45
N LEU A 354 0.03 28.02 -10.70
CA LEU A 354 -1.16 28.56 -11.36
C LEU A 354 -1.79 27.45 -12.21
N GLN A 355 -3.01 27.05 -11.90
CA GLN A 355 -3.85 26.28 -12.82
C GLN A 355 -4.68 27.24 -13.67
N THR A 356 -4.62 27.11 -14.99
CA THR A 356 -5.34 27.98 -15.92
C THR A 356 -5.56 27.29 -17.27
N VAL A 357 -5.98 28.03 -18.30
CA VAL A 357 -6.23 27.53 -19.65
C VAL A 357 -5.50 28.38 -20.67
N ILE A 358 -4.98 27.74 -21.71
CA ILE A 358 -4.41 28.42 -22.86
C ILE A 358 -5.53 29.04 -23.71
N GLU A 359 -5.53 30.35 -23.90
CA GLU A 359 -6.46 31.04 -24.79
C GLU A 359 -5.91 31.18 -26.21
N LYS A 360 -4.59 31.37 -26.34
CA LYS A 360 -3.92 31.58 -27.62
C LYS A 360 -2.45 31.14 -27.55
N ILE A 361 -1.92 30.63 -28.68
CA ILE A 361 -0.50 30.37 -28.90
C ILE A 361 -0.07 31.12 -30.15
N ASP A 362 1.02 31.88 -30.07
CA ASP A 362 1.63 32.64 -31.17
C ASP A 362 3.15 32.44 -31.13
N GLY A 363 3.63 31.43 -31.87
CA GLY A 363 5.02 30.97 -31.78
C GLY A 363 5.38 30.52 -30.36
N ASN A 364 6.26 31.25 -29.70
CA ASN A 364 6.70 30.98 -28.34
C ASN A 364 5.96 31.82 -27.28
N ARG A 365 4.97 32.63 -27.67
CA ARG A 365 4.12 33.40 -26.76
C ARG A 365 2.82 32.65 -26.51
N VAL A 366 2.46 32.45 -25.25
CA VAL A 366 1.22 31.81 -24.84
C VAL A 366 0.40 32.80 -24.02
N THR A 367 -0.85 33.01 -24.42
CA THR A 367 -1.83 33.78 -23.64
C THR A 367 -2.64 32.83 -22.77
N LEU A 368 -2.58 33.04 -21.46
CA LEU A 368 -3.32 32.29 -20.44
C LEU A 368 -4.60 33.03 -20.05
N ARG A 369 -5.61 32.29 -19.61
CA ARG A 369 -6.85 32.89 -19.08
C ARG A 369 -6.61 33.71 -17.82
N ASP A 370 -5.77 33.20 -16.93
CA ASP A 370 -5.46 33.80 -15.63
C ASP A 370 -3.99 34.25 -15.59
N ALA A 371 -3.72 35.36 -14.92
CA ALA A 371 -2.38 35.91 -14.83
C ALA A 371 -1.59 35.32 -13.64
N PRO A 372 -0.29 35.03 -13.80
CA PRO A 372 0.62 34.75 -12.69
C PRO A 372 0.66 35.92 -11.70
N LYS A 373 0.79 35.63 -10.41
CA LYS A 373 0.97 36.67 -9.37
C LYS A 373 2.42 37.16 -9.31
N ARG A 374 3.36 36.43 -9.93
CA ARG A 374 4.80 36.69 -9.86
C ARG A 374 5.48 36.56 -11.21
N ALA A 375 6.59 37.26 -11.33
CA ALA A 375 7.56 37.09 -12.42
C ALA A 375 8.54 35.98 -12.05
N VAL A 376 8.73 35.02 -12.93
CA VAL A 376 9.61 33.85 -12.78
C VAL A 376 10.26 33.59 -14.13
N ALA A 377 11.59 33.41 -14.17
CA ALA A 377 12.32 33.19 -15.42
C ALA A 377 12.31 31.73 -15.89
N ASP A 378 12.13 30.81 -14.95
CA ASP A 378 12.29 29.37 -15.10
C ASP A 378 11.06 28.59 -14.57
N ALA A 379 9.86 29.16 -14.69
CA ALA A 379 8.65 28.41 -14.42
C ALA A 379 8.54 27.24 -15.40
N VAL A 380 7.76 26.22 -15.06
CA VAL A 380 7.49 25.10 -15.96
C VAL A 380 6.00 25.02 -16.23
N ILE A 381 5.62 25.02 -17.50
CA ILE A 381 4.25 24.80 -17.95
C ILE A 381 4.05 23.33 -18.31
N ARG A 382 2.95 22.74 -17.86
CA ARG A 382 2.57 21.33 -18.08
C ARG A 382 1.10 21.22 -18.44
N HIS A 383 0.73 20.19 -19.19
CA HIS A 383 -0.67 19.84 -19.45
C HIS A 383 -1.43 19.49 -18.17
N VAL A 384 -2.74 19.73 -18.17
CA VAL A 384 -3.71 19.24 -17.18
C VAL A 384 -4.92 18.66 -17.92
N ASP A 385 -5.29 17.43 -17.56
CA ASP A 385 -6.33 16.65 -18.22
C ASP A 385 -7.62 16.53 -17.39
N SER A 386 -7.61 16.98 -16.14
CA SER A 386 -8.73 16.82 -15.20
C SER A 386 -10.08 17.26 -15.77
N GLY A 387 -10.16 18.45 -16.38
CA GLY A 387 -11.41 18.97 -16.92
C GLY A 387 -11.92 18.22 -18.14
N ALA A 388 -11.03 17.94 -19.09
CA ALA A 388 -11.37 17.21 -20.30
C ALA A 388 -11.79 15.77 -19.99
N LEU A 389 -11.08 15.09 -19.08
CA LEU A 389 -11.43 13.74 -18.65
C LEU A 389 -12.74 13.68 -17.88
N GLN A 390 -13.04 14.67 -17.02
CA GLN A 390 -14.34 14.71 -16.35
C GLN A 390 -15.48 14.89 -17.37
N ALA A 391 -15.32 15.82 -18.31
CA ALA A 391 -16.33 16.05 -19.35
C ALA A 391 -16.54 14.81 -20.25
N LEU A 392 -15.48 14.07 -20.53
CA LEU A 392 -15.53 12.79 -21.25
C LEU A 392 -16.32 11.74 -20.47
N VAL A 393 -16.07 11.59 -19.17
CA VAL A 393 -16.79 10.63 -18.31
C VAL A 393 -18.28 11.02 -18.18
N ASP A 394 -18.58 12.30 -17.98
CA ASP A 394 -19.96 12.79 -17.92
C ASP A 394 -20.72 12.48 -19.22
N ARG A 395 -20.04 12.65 -20.36
CA ARG A 395 -20.58 12.29 -21.67
C ARG A 395 -20.77 10.78 -21.83
N ALA A 396 -19.79 9.98 -21.40
CA ALA A 396 -19.86 8.51 -21.45
C ALA A 396 -21.07 7.98 -20.68
N LEU A 397 -21.30 8.50 -19.47
CA LEU A 397 -22.47 8.17 -18.64
C LEU A 397 -23.77 8.55 -19.34
N LYS A 398 -23.86 9.77 -19.90
CA LYS A 398 -25.05 10.24 -20.62
C LYS A 398 -25.35 9.42 -21.87
N GLU A 399 -24.32 9.04 -22.62
CA GLU A 399 -24.45 8.28 -23.88
C GLU A 399 -24.51 6.77 -23.67
N LYS A 400 -24.35 6.29 -22.42
CA LYS A 400 -24.21 4.86 -22.08
C LYS A 400 -23.10 4.18 -22.87
N ARG A 401 -21.94 4.85 -22.95
CA ARG A 401 -20.72 4.40 -23.61
C ARG A 401 -19.60 4.25 -22.59
N HIS A 402 -18.56 3.51 -22.96
CA HIS A 402 -17.35 3.33 -22.16
C HIS A 402 -16.28 4.38 -22.52
N VAL A 403 -15.24 4.48 -21.70
CA VAL A 403 -14.11 5.40 -21.90
C VAL A 403 -12.84 4.60 -22.15
N TYR A 404 -12.16 4.91 -23.24
CA TYR A 404 -10.84 4.37 -23.56
C TYR A 404 -9.77 5.47 -23.40
N LEU A 405 -8.71 5.14 -22.67
CA LEU A 405 -7.53 5.98 -22.45
C LEU A 405 -6.34 5.34 -23.19
N PRO A 406 -5.92 5.89 -24.35
CA PRO A 406 -4.73 5.41 -25.05
C PRO A 406 -3.44 5.46 -24.19
N PRO A 407 -2.31 4.92 -24.68
CA PRO A 407 -1.01 5.10 -24.04
C PRO A 407 -0.68 6.59 -23.90
N GLY A 408 -0.36 7.05 -22.69
CA GLY A 408 -0.12 8.44 -22.38
C GLY A 408 -0.05 8.74 -20.88
N ARG A 409 0.43 9.93 -20.53
CA ARG A 409 0.48 10.44 -19.16
C ARG A 409 -0.57 11.53 -18.99
N TYR A 410 -1.60 11.24 -18.22
CA TYR A 410 -2.76 12.10 -18.01
C TYR A 410 -2.61 12.83 -16.68
N ARG A 411 -2.31 14.13 -16.71
CA ARG A 411 -2.01 14.89 -15.49
C ARG A 411 -3.28 15.43 -14.84
N LEU A 412 -3.44 15.15 -13.56
CA LEU A 412 -4.63 15.47 -12.80
C LEU A 412 -4.30 16.44 -11.65
N THR A 413 -4.99 17.57 -11.60
CA THR A 413 -4.98 18.48 -10.43
C THR A 413 -6.23 18.31 -9.56
N ARG A 414 -7.24 17.62 -10.08
CA ARG A 414 -8.46 17.19 -9.38
C ARG A 414 -8.88 15.81 -9.87
N GLY A 415 -9.55 15.07 -8.99
CA GLY A 415 -10.08 13.73 -9.28
C GLY A 415 -11.20 13.70 -10.29
N ILE A 416 -11.41 12.52 -10.88
CA ILE A 416 -12.52 12.22 -11.78
C ILE A 416 -13.64 11.57 -10.97
N THR A 417 -14.83 12.15 -11.02
CA THR A 417 -16.01 11.62 -10.32
C THR A 417 -16.92 10.90 -11.30
N VAL A 418 -17.23 9.63 -11.01
CA VAL A 418 -18.23 8.81 -11.71
C VAL A 418 -19.45 8.69 -10.79
N ARG A 419 -20.58 9.29 -11.19
CA ARG A 419 -21.82 9.24 -10.41
C ARG A 419 -22.83 8.32 -11.08
N ASP A 420 -23.46 7.49 -10.27
CA ASP A 420 -24.52 6.57 -10.65
C ASP A 420 -24.21 5.72 -11.89
N PRO A 421 -23.05 5.04 -11.98
CA PRO A 421 -22.70 4.24 -13.15
C PRO A 421 -23.65 3.04 -13.33
N GLU A 422 -24.10 2.83 -14.58
CA GLU A 422 -24.91 1.69 -15.02
C GLU A 422 -24.10 0.82 -15.99
N GLY A 423 -22.96 0.28 -15.55
CA GLY A 423 -22.07 -0.53 -16.37
C GLY A 423 -20.97 0.25 -17.10
N LEU A 424 -20.57 1.42 -16.59
CA LEU A 424 -19.46 2.19 -17.18
C LEU A 424 -18.14 1.40 -17.06
N THR A 425 -17.36 1.36 -18.12
CA THR A 425 -15.97 0.89 -18.11
C THR A 425 -15.05 2.05 -18.45
N ILE A 426 -14.00 2.24 -17.64
CA ILE A 426 -12.85 3.10 -17.94
C ILE A 426 -11.65 2.19 -18.13
N GLU A 427 -11.09 2.17 -19.32
CA GLU A 427 -10.01 1.25 -19.69
C GLU A 427 -8.82 2.02 -20.27
N GLY A 428 -7.62 1.76 -19.75
CA GLY A 428 -6.38 2.15 -20.39
C GLY A 428 -5.90 1.11 -21.40
N ALA A 429 -4.85 1.45 -22.15
CA ALA A 429 -4.22 0.52 -23.08
C ALA A 429 -3.56 -0.66 -22.35
N ASP A 430 -2.83 -0.35 -21.27
CA ASP A 430 -2.23 -1.32 -20.37
C ASP A 430 -1.78 -0.64 -19.04
N GLY A 431 -1.42 -1.49 -18.07
CA GLY A 431 -1.01 -1.09 -16.72
C GLY A 431 0.34 -0.38 -16.61
N VAL A 432 1.04 -0.12 -17.72
CA VAL A 432 2.37 0.50 -17.76
C VAL A 432 2.33 1.83 -18.51
N HIS A 433 1.74 1.85 -19.70
CA HIS A 433 1.82 2.99 -20.62
C HIS A 433 0.64 3.96 -20.52
N THR A 434 -0.46 3.61 -19.85
CA THR A 434 -1.55 4.54 -19.54
C THR A 434 -1.45 4.95 -18.08
N VAL A 435 -1.02 6.19 -17.81
CA VAL A 435 -0.75 6.68 -16.45
C VAL A 435 -1.65 7.86 -16.10
N LEU A 436 -2.44 7.74 -15.03
CA LEU A 436 -3.07 8.87 -14.37
C LEU A 436 -2.09 9.46 -13.34
N ASP A 437 -1.56 10.63 -13.63
CA ASP A 437 -0.57 11.32 -12.80
C ASP A 437 -1.25 12.33 -11.88
N PHE A 438 -1.34 12.00 -10.59
CA PHE A 438 -1.99 12.78 -9.55
C PHE A 438 -1.00 13.47 -8.61
N GLN A 439 0.28 13.60 -9.00
CA GLN A 439 1.33 14.25 -8.20
C GLN A 439 0.99 15.67 -7.73
N TYR A 440 0.16 16.38 -8.50
CA TYR A 440 -0.28 17.74 -8.20
C TYR A 440 -1.68 17.81 -7.61
N GLY A 441 -2.45 16.73 -7.72
CA GLY A 441 -3.82 16.64 -7.25
C GLY A 441 -3.96 16.57 -5.74
N ALA A 442 -5.20 16.71 -5.27
CA ALA A 442 -5.59 16.41 -3.90
C ALA A 442 -6.89 15.62 -3.90
N GLY A 443 -7.00 14.62 -3.02
CA GLY A 443 -8.10 13.68 -2.96
C GLY A 443 -7.84 12.39 -3.73
N VAL A 444 -8.78 11.99 -4.58
CA VAL A 444 -8.82 10.70 -5.28
C VAL A 444 -8.59 10.84 -6.77
N CYS A 445 -7.93 9.87 -7.42
CA CYS A 445 -7.81 9.88 -8.88
C CYS A 445 -9.17 9.59 -9.54
N ILE A 446 -9.84 8.49 -9.16
CA ILE A 446 -11.18 8.13 -9.64
C ILE A 446 -12.11 7.81 -8.46
N SER A 447 -13.25 8.50 -8.38
CA SER A 447 -14.29 8.28 -7.37
C SER A 447 -15.53 7.65 -7.97
N LEU A 448 -15.97 6.50 -7.47
CA LEU A 448 -17.20 5.82 -7.88
C LEU A 448 -18.30 6.07 -6.82
N ASN A 449 -19.39 6.74 -7.18
CA ASN A 449 -20.44 7.13 -6.24
C ASN A 449 -21.81 6.63 -6.70
N GLY A 450 -22.48 5.82 -5.89
CA GLY A 450 -23.80 5.28 -6.19
C GLY A 450 -23.80 4.38 -7.43
N GLY A 451 -24.97 4.19 -8.04
CA GLY A 451 -25.12 3.35 -9.24
C GLY A 451 -24.98 1.85 -9.00
N THR A 452 -25.02 1.08 -10.09
CA THR A 452 -25.13 -0.37 -10.06
C THR A 452 -23.84 -1.09 -10.39
N GLU A 453 -23.08 -0.61 -11.38
CA GLU A 453 -21.93 -1.36 -11.90
C GLU A 453 -20.88 -0.46 -12.54
N ALA A 454 -19.60 -0.69 -12.22
CA ALA A 454 -18.48 0.02 -12.83
C ALA A 454 -17.24 -0.87 -12.94
N THR A 455 -16.45 -0.66 -14.00
CA THR A 455 -15.14 -1.30 -14.20
C THR A 455 -14.05 -0.25 -14.45
N ILE A 456 -12.91 -0.38 -13.77
CA ILE A 456 -11.68 0.38 -14.04
C ILE A 456 -10.58 -0.64 -14.35
N ARG A 457 -9.90 -0.52 -15.49
CA ARG A 457 -8.86 -1.51 -15.84
C ARG A 457 -7.70 -0.99 -16.68
N ASN A 458 -6.60 -1.73 -16.65
CA ASN A 458 -5.46 -1.60 -17.55
C ASN A 458 -4.82 -0.20 -17.53
N LEU A 459 -4.46 0.31 -16.35
CA LEU A 459 -3.80 1.62 -16.21
C LEU A 459 -2.99 1.71 -14.92
N ALA A 460 -2.09 2.68 -14.85
CA ALA A 460 -1.37 3.04 -13.64
C ALA A 460 -1.88 4.38 -13.06
N MET A 461 -1.68 4.56 -11.76
CA MET A 461 -1.95 5.81 -11.04
C MET A 461 -0.75 6.17 -10.16
N VAL A 462 -0.32 7.43 -10.19
CA VAL A 462 0.87 7.88 -9.45
C VAL A 462 0.54 9.10 -8.61
N GLY A 463 0.78 9.00 -7.30
CA GLY A 463 0.66 10.10 -6.35
C GLY A 463 2.00 10.77 -6.02
N HIS A 464 2.07 11.47 -4.88
CA HIS A 464 3.25 12.23 -4.47
C HIS A 464 4.03 11.66 -3.27
N SER A 465 3.42 10.88 -2.36
CA SER A 465 4.06 10.44 -1.10
C SER A 465 4.30 8.94 -1.06
N GLY A 466 5.56 8.56 -0.85
CA GLY A 466 6.01 7.17 -0.89
C GLY A 466 6.10 6.51 0.49
N PHE A 467 6.64 5.29 0.49
CA PHE A 467 6.95 4.54 1.71
C PHE A 467 7.96 5.25 2.62
N ALA A 468 8.84 6.05 2.02
CA ALA A 468 9.80 6.90 2.74
C ALA A 468 9.10 7.97 3.59
N ASP A 469 7.88 8.37 3.23
CA ASP A 469 7.09 9.42 3.90
C ASP A 469 6.04 8.85 4.86
N ARG A 470 6.10 7.54 5.16
CA ARG A 470 5.07 6.84 5.96
C ARG A 470 4.89 7.40 7.38
N ASP A 471 5.96 7.92 7.97
CA ASP A 471 5.95 8.56 9.29
C ASP A 471 5.12 9.86 9.26
N GLN A 472 5.21 10.61 8.17
CA GLN A 472 4.43 11.82 7.94
C GLN A 472 2.99 11.51 7.54
N CYS A 473 2.72 10.40 6.84
CA CYS A 473 1.35 10.04 6.43
C CYS A 473 0.53 9.44 7.59
N GLY A 474 1.19 8.95 8.64
CA GLY A 474 0.60 8.23 9.76
C GLY A 474 0.01 9.10 10.88
N TYR A 475 -0.04 8.52 12.07
CA TYR A 475 -0.59 9.14 13.28
C TYR A 475 0.38 10.20 13.81
N LEU A 476 -0.11 11.43 14.00
CA LEU A 476 0.66 12.57 14.51
C LEU A 476 0.01 13.06 15.81
N SER A 477 0.77 13.07 16.90
CA SER A 477 0.29 13.61 18.17
C SER A 477 0.26 15.14 18.14
N MET A 478 -0.88 15.72 18.49
CA MET A 478 -1.13 17.16 18.48
C MET A 478 -1.52 17.65 19.89
N TRP A 479 -1.09 18.84 20.28
CA TRP A 479 -1.54 19.50 21.50
C TRP A 479 -3.02 19.92 21.40
N GLY A 480 -3.41 20.43 20.24
CA GLY A 480 -4.73 21.01 20.03
C GLY A 480 -5.81 19.98 19.74
N SER A 481 -5.74 19.31 18.59
CA SER A 481 -6.73 18.31 18.16
C SER A 481 -6.57 16.93 18.83
N GLY A 482 -5.59 16.77 19.72
CA GLY A 482 -5.18 15.48 20.31
C GLY A 482 -4.34 14.64 19.36
N PHE A 483 -4.85 14.38 18.15
CA PHE A 483 -4.06 13.79 17.06
C PHE A 483 -4.53 14.26 15.68
N PHE A 484 -3.73 13.97 14.67
CA PHE A 484 -4.02 14.20 13.25
C PHE A 484 -3.45 13.05 12.39
N TRP A 485 -4.14 12.64 11.33
CA TRP A 485 -3.58 11.73 10.32
C TRP A 485 -2.92 12.58 9.24
N GLY A 486 -1.59 12.53 9.12
CA GLY A 486 -0.88 13.45 8.24
C GLY A 486 -1.22 13.27 6.76
N MET A 487 -1.68 12.08 6.35
CA MET A 487 -2.25 11.83 5.02
C MET A 487 -3.39 12.79 4.67
N SER A 488 -4.19 13.25 5.64
CA SER A 488 -5.33 14.14 5.41
C SER A 488 -4.92 15.56 4.98
N LEU A 489 -3.68 15.98 5.26
CA LEU A 489 -3.19 17.31 4.87
C LEU A 489 -2.72 17.34 3.40
N LYS A 490 -2.21 16.21 2.90
CA LYS A 490 -1.80 16.03 1.51
C LYS A 490 -2.40 14.75 0.96
N GLN A 491 -3.73 14.71 0.88
CA GLN A 491 -4.44 13.47 0.57
C GLN A 491 -4.32 13.10 -0.92
N CYS A 492 -3.96 11.85 -1.18
CA CYS A 492 -3.78 11.29 -2.52
C CYS A 492 -4.04 9.77 -2.47
N TYR A 493 -5.06 9.31 -3.19
CA TYR A 493 -5.41 7.90 -3.34
C TYR A 493 -5.87 7.56 -4.76
N ALA A 494 -5.78 6.28 -5.13
CA ALA A 494 -6.03 5.80 -6.50
C ALA A 494 -7.54 5.76 -6.81
N THR A 495 -8.30 5.00 -6.02
CA THR A 495 -9.74 4.88 -6.22
C THR A 495 -10.50 4.93 -4.90
N ASP A 496 -11.71 5.48 -4.93
CA ASP A 496 -12.71 5.19 -3.92
C ASP A 496 -14.01 4.63 -4.51
N VAL A 497 -14.69 3.82 -3.71
CA VAL A 497 -16.04 3.31 -3.99
C VAL A 497 -16.96 3.78 -2.87
N ASN A 498 -18.04 4.46 -3.20
CA ASN A 498 -19.03 4.94 -2.25
C ASN A 498 -20.43 4.51 -2.68
N GLY A 499 -20.83 3.33 -2.23
CA GLY A 499 -22.17 2.79 -2.46
C GLY A 499 -22.47 2.29 -3.89
N THR A 500 -21.49 2.25 -4.79
CA THR A 500 -21.62 1.54 -6.08
C THR A 500 -21.73 0.04 -5.83
N GLU A 501 -22.79 -0.59 -6.34
CA GLU A 501 -23.16 -1.94 -5.91
C GLU A 501 -22.13 -3.01 -6.32
N ARG A 502 -21.65 -2.97 -7.56
CA ARG A 502 -20.69 -3.96 -8.12
C ARG A 502 -19.54 -3.25 -8.80
N VAL A 503 -18.33 -3.45 -8.31
CA VAL A 503 -17.14 -2.80 -8.85
C VAL A 503 -16.07 -3.83 -9.18
N LEU A 504 -15.49 -3.71 -10.37
CA LEU A 504 -14.27 -4.41 -10.77
C LEU A 504 -13.14 -3.39 -11.00
N VAL A 505 -12.05 -3.54 -10.28
CA VAL A 505 -10.78 -2.86 -10.54
C VAL A 505 -9.78 -3.95 -10.95
N GLU A 506 -9.36 -3.95 -12.20
CA GLU A 506 -8.57 -5.04 -12.77
C GLU A 506 -7.27 -4.52 -13.41
N ASN A 507 -6.12 -5.09 -13.05
CA ASN A 507 -4.84 -4.73 -13.65
C ASN A 507 -4.57 -3.21 -13.53
N VAL A 508 -4.82 -2.67 -12.33
CA VAL A 508 -4.60 -1.26 -11.99
C VAL A 508 -3.45 -1.15 -10.99
N HIS A 509 -2.46 -0.34 -11.32
CA HIS A 509 -1.21 -0.24 -10.54
C HIS A 509 -1.05 1.15 -9.97
N ALA A 510 -1.04 1.26 -8.64
CA ALA A 510 -0.95 2.54 -7.97
C ALA A 510 0.34 2.64 -7.14
N SER A 511 0.94 3.83 -7.17
CA SER A 511 2.14 4.12 -6.39
C SER A 511 2.14 5.53 -5.82
N ARG A 512 2.94 5.74 -4.77
CA ARG A 512 3.14 7.05 -4.12
C ARG A 512 1.84 7.69 -3.61
N MET A 513 0.90 6.85 -3.17
CA MET A 513 -0.35 7.31 -2.55
C MET A 513 -0.10 7.63 -1.07
N SER A 514 -0.50 8.83 -0.65
CA SER A 514 -0.34 9.28 0.74
C SER A 514 -1.42 8.72 1.68
N SER A 515 -2.60 8.43 1.14
CA SER A 515 -3.77 7.89 1.86
C SER A 515 -3.97 6.40 1.54
N GLU A 516 -5.16 5.87 1.85
CA GLU A 516 -5.59 4.54 1.45
C GLU A 516 -5.60 4.40 -0.07
N CYS A 517 -4.66 3.65 -0.64
CA CYS A 517 -4.47 3.58 -2.08
C CYS A 517 -5.75 3.16 -2.83
N PHE A 518 -6.38 2.07 -2.41
CA PHE A 518 -7.71 1.67 -2.86
C PHE A 518 -8.67 1.67 -1.66
N ALA A 519 -9.67 2.55 -1.70
CA ALA A 519 -10.60 2.74 -0.59
C ALA A 519 -12.04 2.37 -0.96
N ALA A 520 -12.81 1.93 0.02
CA ALA A 520 -14.25 1.86 -0.08
C ALA A 520 -14.92 2.44 1.16
N TYR A 521 -16.06 3.07 0.90
CA TYR A 521 -16.93 3.76 1.82
C TYR A 521 -18.37 3.39 1.47
N GLY A 522 -19.30 3.82 2.32
CA GLY A 522 -20.72 3.76 2.03
C GLY A 522 -21.52 3.23 3.21
N PRO A 523 -22.85 3.25 3.10
CA PRO A 523 -23.71 2.66 4.13
C PRO A 523 -23.58 1.14 4.08
N SER A 524 -23.93 0.46 5.18
CA SER A 524 -24.07 -0.99 5.17
C SER A 524 -25.42 -1.42 4.61
N ARG A 525 -25.54 -2.73 4.37
CA ARG A 525 -26.80 -3.40 4.04
C ARG A 525 -27.92 -3.12 5.06
N GLY A 526 -27.64 -2.72 6.29
CA GLY A 526 -28.65 -2.52 7.34
C GLY A 526 -29.12 -3.82 8.00
N THR A 527 -30.16 -3.75 8.83
CA THR A 527 -30.67 -4.88 9.61
C THR A 527 -31.49 -5.85 8.76
N MET A 528 -31.72 -7.06 9.27
CA MET A 528 -32.56 -8.06 8.60
C MET A 528 -34.01 -7.62 8.38
N ALA A 529 -34.54 -6.77 9.26
CA ALA A 529 -35.88 -6.20 9.11
C ALA A 529 -35.95 -5.11 8.02
N GLU A 530 -34.82 -4.48 7.72
CA GLU A 530 -34.73 -3.31 6.84
C GLU A 530 -33.52 -3.36 5.89
N PRO A 531 -33.34 -4.47 5.13
CA PRO A 531 -32.16 -4.64 4.29
C PRO A 531 -32.18 -3.68 3.10
N GLY A 532 -31.04 -3.08 2.80
CA GLY A 532 -30.83 -2.26 1.59
C GLY A 532 -31.57 -0.93 1.57
N LYS A 533 -32.01 -0.40 2.73
CA LYS A 533 -32.66 0.93 2.79
C LYS A 533 -31.83 2.05 2.16
N LYS A 534 -30.51 1.91 2.13
CA LYS A 534 -29.59 2.80 1.42
C LYS A 534 -28.78 1.98 0.40
N PRO A 535 -28.48 2.52 -0.79
CA PRO A 535 -27.57 1.88 -1.74
C PRO A 535 -26.22 1.61 -1.09
N TYR A 536 -25.76 0.36 -1.14
CA TYR A 536 -24.49 -0.08 -0.55
C TYR A 536 -23.71 -0.95 -1.54
N SER A 537 -22.41 -1.07 -1.33
CA SER A 537 -21.54 -1.91 -2.15
C SER A 537 -21.74 -3.38 -1.80
N LYS A 538 -22.26 -4.14 -2.76
CA LYS A 538 -22.57 -5.58 -2.65
C LYS A 538 -21.39 -6.47 -3.01
N ALA A 539 -20.50 -5.99 -3.89
CA ALA A 539 -19.28 -6.67 -4.29
C ALA A 539 -18.26 -5.68 -4.85
N ILE A 540 -17.04 -5.74 -4.36
CA ILE A 540 -15.88 -5.01 -4.92
C ILE A 540 -14.79 -6.03 -5.19
N THR A 541 -14.24 -6.05 -6.41
CA THR A 541 -13.13 -6.94 -6.75
C THR A 541 -11.93 -6.13 -7.23
N TYR A 542 -10.80 -6.27 -6.54
CA TYR A 542 -9.48 -5.84 -6.97
C TYR A 542 -8.73 -7.06 -7.48
N LEU A 543 -8.48 -7.12 -8.78
CA LEU A 543 -7.90 -8.28 -9.46
C LEU A 543 -6.58 -7.91 -10.14
N ARG A 544 -5.47 -8.55 -9.74
CA ARG A 544 -4.14 -8.30 -10.30
C ARG A 544 -3.70 -6.83 -10.20
N CYS A 545 -4.17 -6.13 -9.18
CA CYS A 545 -3.78 -4.75 -8.90
C CYS A 545 -2.46 -4.68 -8.14
N SER A 546 -1.85 -3.50 -8.07
CA SER A 546 -0.74 -3.28 -7.15
C SER A 546 -0.81 -1.97 -6.39
N ALA A 547 -0.33 -1.99 -5.15
CA ALA A 547 -0.03 -0.81 -4.36
C ALA A 547 1.45 -0.87 -3.98
N THR A 548 2.25 0.06 -4.50
CA THR A 548 3.70 0.04 -4.33
C THR A 548 4.26 1.40 -3.95
N ASP A 549 5.20 1.44 -3.02
CA ASP A 549 5.79 2.71 -2.55
C ASP A 549 4.70 3.69 -2.11
N CYS A 550 3.86 3.29 -1.15
CA CYS A 550 2.75 4.12 -0.65
C CYS A 550 2.99 4.52 0.80
N GLY A 551 2.60 5.74 1.16
CA GLY A 551 2.75 6.28 2.52
C GLY A 551 1.79 5.68 3.54
N ARG A 552 0.61 5.19 3.11
CA ARG A 552 -0.40 4.61 3.99
C ARG A 552 -0.95 3.28 3.48
N ASN A 553 -2.23 2.97 3.65
CA ASN A 553 -2.80 1.64 3.44
C ASN A 553 -2.83 1.30 1.95
N ALA A 554 -2.70 0.02 1.61
CA ALA A 554 -2.91 -0.44 0.24
C ALA A 554 -4.40 -0.58 -0.09
N PHE A 555 -5.16 -1.28 0.75
CA PHE A 555 -6.60 -1.49 0.58
C PHE A 555 -7.32 -1.20 1.89
N ASN A 556 -8.46 -0.50 1.85
CA ASN A 556 -9.22 -0.17 3.04
C ASN A 556 -10.73 -0.09 2.76
N ASP A 557 -11.54 -0.85 3.49
CA ASP A 557 -12.97 -0.53 3.61
C ASP A 557 -13.17 0.19 4.95
N VAL A 558 -13.38 1.50 4.88
CA VAL A 558 -13.25 2.39 6.05
C VAL A 558 -14.34 2.14 7.10
N ASN A 559 -15.46 1.50 6.73
CA ASN A 559 -16.55 1.14 7.63
C ASN A 559 -17.10 -0.26 7.33
N CYS A 560 -18.03 -0.79 8.14
CA CYS A 560 -18.76 -2.05 7.85
C CYS A 560 -19.72 -1.98 6.64
N GLY A 561 -19.60 -0.96 5.80
CA GLY A 561 -20.53 -0.69 4.71
C GLY A 561 -20.43 -1.72 3.59
N PRO A 562 -19.28 -1.80 2.90
CA PRO A 562 -19.08 -2.73 1.80
C PRO A 562 -19.16 -4.19 2.23
N GLU A 563 -19.69 -5.03 1.34
CA GLU A 563 -19.71 -6.47 1.52
C GLU A 563 -19.02 -7.17 0.34
N ASN A 564 -18.50 -8.37 0.60
CA ASN A 564 -17.95 -9.27 -0.42
C ASN A 564 -16.76 -8.65 -1.20
N THR A 565 -15.97 -7.81 -0.54
CA THR A 565 -14.72 -7.26 -1.09
C THR A 565 -13.69 -8.37 -1.32
N SER A 566 -13.12 -8.44 -2.53
CA SER A 566 -12.16 -9.47 -2.92
C SER A 566 -10.86 -8.81 -3.43
N ILE A 567 -9.75 -9.05 -2.76
CA ILE A 567 -8.40 -8.63 -3.13
C ILE A 567 -7.64 -9.87 -3.61
N LEU A 568 -7.50 -10.00 -4.93
CA LEU A 568 -7.12 -11.24 -5.60
C LEU A 568 -5.87 -11.06 -6.45
N TYR A 569 -4.84 -11.84 -6.15
CA TYR A 569 -3.60 -11.89 -6.95
C TYR A 569 -2.90 -10.54 -7.09
N CYS A 570 -3.02 -9.69 -6.07
CA CYS A 570 -2.44 -8.35 -6.04
C CYS A 570 -1.00 -8.35 -5.50
N ARG A 571 -0.28 -7.28 -5.81
CA ARG A 571 1.09 -7.01 -5.33
C ARG A 571 1.12 -5.80 -4.40
N ILE A 572 1.52 -6.00 -3.16
CA ILE A 572 1.55 -4.98 -2.10
C ILE A 572 2.98 -4.88 -1.58
N VAL A 573 3.67 -3.78 -1.89
CA VAL A 573 5.12 -3.70 -1.67
C VAL A 573 5.53 -2.32 -1.19
N ASP A 574 6.23 -2.26 -0.06
CA ASP A 574 6.71 -1.01 0.53
C ASP A 574 5.51 -0.07 0.79
N VAL A 575 4.65 -0.45 1.74
CA VAL A 575 3.39 0.21 2.07
C VAL A 575 3.40 0.61 3.54
N GLY A 576 3.30 1.90 3.81
CA GLY A 576 3.52 2.47 5.14
C GLY A 576 2.42 2.18 6.16
N GLY A 577 1.20 1.91 5.69
CA GLY A 577 0.05 1.51 6.50
C GLY A 577 -0.29 0.02 6.33
N CYS A 578 -1.54 -0.35 6.61
CA CYS A 578 -2.05 -1.71 6.46
C CYS A 578 -1.98 -2.20 4.99
N ALA A 579 -1.63 -3.46 4.78
CA ALA A 579 -1.87 -4.12 3.49
C ALA A 579 -3.38 -4.23 3.20
N TRP A 580 -4.17 -4.45 4.25
CA TRP A 580 -5.63 -4.46 4.22
C TRP A 580 -6.17 -4.02 5.58
N GLU A 581 -7.22 -3.22 5.60
CA GLU A 581 -7.93 -2.85 6.83
C GLU A 581 -9.43 -2.82 6.59
N SER A 582 -10.22 -3.54 7.41
CA SER A 582 -11.68 -3.53 7.26
C SER A 582 -12.44 -4.28 8.36
N ALA A 583 -13.64 -3.78 8.65
CA ALA A 583 -14.68 -4.46 9.44
C ALA A 583 -15.77 -5.14 8.57
N SER A 584 -15.61 -5.15 7.25
CA SER A 584 -16.54 -5.70 6.25
C SER A 584 -16.76 -7.21 6.39
N ARG A 585 -17.75 -7.70 5.64
CA ARG A 585 -18.19 -9.10 5.64
C ARG A 585 -17.83 -9.80 4.33
N PHE A 586 -17.62 -11.11 4.40
CA PHE A 586 -17.36 -12.00 3.26
C PHE A 586 -16.12 -11.63 2.44
N VAL A 587 -15.14 -11.04 3.10
CA VAL A 587 -13.92 -10.52 2.47
C VAL A 587 -13.00 -11.67 2.06
N LYS A 588 -12.38 -11.54 0.90
CA LYS A 588 -11.37 -12.49 0.40
C LYS A 588 -10.08 -11.74 0.15
N PHE A 589 -9.01 -12.14 0.82
CA PHE A 589 -7.65 -11.68 0.56
C PHE A 589 -6.83 -12.90 0.13
N VAL A 590 -6.78 -13.14 -1.18
CA VAL A 590 -6.33 -14.43 -1.73
C VAL A 590 -5.27 -14.28 -2.80
N GLY A 591 -4.20 -15.09 -2.72
CA GLY A 591 -3.19 -15.20 -3.78
C GLY A 591 -2.27 -13.99 -3.90
N ASN A 592 -2.22 -13.11 -2.89
CA ASN A 592 -1.47 -11.86 -2.94
C ASN A 592 0.00 -12.05 -2.54
N TYR A 593 0.86 -11.16 -3.03
CA TYR A 593 2.24 -11.02 -2.54
C TYR A 593 2.39 -9.72 -1.76
N VAL A 594 2.86 -9.83 -0.52
CA VAL A 594 2.96 -8.75 0.46
C VAL A 594 4.39 -8.67 1.00
N ARG A 595 5.07 -7.55 0.80
CA ARG A 595 6.43 -7.31 1.33
C ARG A 595 6.56 -5.91 1.90
N ASN A 596 7.16 -5.78 3.09
CA ASN A 596 7.37 -4.49 3.75
C ASN A 596 6.09 -3.65 3.82
N ALA A 597 4.99 -4.28 4.22
CA ALA A 597 3.68 -3.67 4.33
C ALA A 597 3.08 -3.96 5.70
N GLY A 598 2.22 -3.07 6.20
CA GLY A 598 1.56 -3.26 7.48
C GLY A 598 0.56 -4.40 7.47
N THR A 599 -0.06 -4.61 8.63
CA THR A 599 -1.00 -5.70 8.92
C THR A 599 -2.15 -5.81 7.91
N VAL A 600 -2.56 -7.04 7.62
CA VAL A 600 -3.92 -7.39 7.17
C VAL A 600 -4.80 -7.38 8.42
N ALA A 601 -5.40 -6.23 8.69
CA ALA A 601 -6.17 -5.93 9.89
C ALA A 601 -7.66 -6.26 9.67
N ILE A 602 -8.12 -7.30 10.35
CA ILE A 602 -9.47 -7.84 10.26
C ILE A 602 -10.25 -7.41 11.49
N GLY A 603 -11.41 -6.77 11.28
CA GLY A 603 -12.22 -6.17 12.33
C GLY A 603 -12.05 -4.65 12.34
N ASN A 604 -11.58 -4.07 13.44
CA ASN A 604 -11.56 -2.62 13.66
C ASN A 604 -12.98 -1.99 13.77
N LEU A 605 -13.88 -2.69 14.46
CA LEU A 605 -15.23 -2.20 14.80
C LEU A 605 -15.20 -1.18 15.94
N GLY A 606 -14.81 0.06 15.65
CA GLY A 606 -15.08 1.19 16.55
C GLY A 606 -16.52 1.70 16.44
N PRO A 607 -16.97 2.62 17.33
CA PRO A 607 -18.29 3.24 17.28
C PRO A 607 -18.63 3.88 15.93
N GLY A 608 -17.62 4.41 15.22
CA GLY A 608 -17.79 5.01 13.89
C GLY A 608 -17.97 4.00 12.75
N ASN A 609 -17.58 2.74 12.96
CA ASN A 609 -17.56 1.71 11.92
C ASN A 609 -18.68 0.68 12.10
N ARG A 610 -19.36 0.67 13.25
CA ARG A 610 -20.43 -0.25 13.60
C ARG A 610 -21.77 0.17 12.99
N ASP A 611 -22.55 -0.81 12.56
CA ASP A 611 -23.97 -0.63 12.25
C ASP A 611 -24.88 -1.56 13.11
N PRO A 612 -26.19 -1.28 13.21
CA PRO A 612 -27.11 -2.04 14.06
C PRO A 612 -27.27 -3.53 13.73
N SER A 613 -26.90 -3.96 12.52
CA SER A 613 -26.99 -5.36 12.08
C SER A 613 -25.92 -6.27 12.67
N PHE A 614 -24.88 -5.73 13.32
CA PHE A 614 -23.76 -6.52 13.83
C PHE A 614 -24.18 -7.73 14.68
N ALA A 615 -25.16 -7.56 15.56
CA ALA A 615 -25.62 -8.65 16.44
C ALA A 615 -26.27 -9.81 15.67
N ASP A 616 -26.85 -9.53 14.50
CA ASP A 616 -27.57 -10.50 13.68
C ASP A 616 -26.64 -11.22 12.69
N VAL A 617 -25.67 -10.50 12.10
CA VAL A 617 -24.87 -11.00 10.96
C VAL A 617 -23.36 -11.08 11.20
N GLY A 618 -22.86 -10.58 12.34
CA GLY A 618 -21.42 -10.51 12.64
C GLY A 618 -20.69 -9.40 11.87
N SER A 619 -19.35 -9.38 11.98
CA SER A 619 -18.45 -8.49 11.23
C SER A 619 -17.07 -9.10 11.06
N GLY A 620 -16.22 -8.47 10.25
CA GLY A 620 -14.83 -8.90 10.12
C GLY A 620 -14.71 -10.34 9.63
N GLN A 621 -15.66 -10.80 8.82
CA GLN A 621 -15.70 -12.16 8.26
C GLN A 621 -14.78 -12.24 7.05
N HIS A 622 -13.65 -12.94 7.19
CA HIS A 622 -12.56 -12.90 6.23
C HIS A 622 -11.99 -14.28 5.90
N ILE A 623 -11.58 -14.44 4.66
CA ILE A 623 -10.75 -15.55 4.17
C ILE A 623 -9.42 -14.98 3.72
N ILE A 624 -8.34 -15.32 4.42
CA ILE A 624 -6.96 -14.95 4.10
C ILE A 624 -6.24 -16.20 3.64
N LYS A 625 -6.06 -16.36 2.32
CA LYS A 625 -5.62 -17.64 1.77
C LYS A 625 -4.58 -17.55 0.65
N ASP A 626 -3.66 -18.51 0.60
CA ASP A 626 -2.75 -18.71 -0.52
C ASP A 626 -1.86 -17.46 -0.79
N ASN A 627 -1.60 -16.63 0.22
CA ASN A 627 -0.78 -15.43 0.11
C ASN A 627 0.69 -15.71 0.45
N VAL A 628 1.58 -14.84 -0.01
CA VAL A 628 2.98 -14.77 0.41
C VAL A 628 3.22 -13.47 1.18
N PHE A 629 3.68 -13.59 2.41
CA PHE A 629 4.12 -12.49 3.27
C PHE A 629 5.64 -12.56 3.44
N GLU A 630 6.34 -11.47 3.19
CA GLU A 630 7.81 -11.45 3.24
C GLU A 630 8.35 -10.27 4.05
N SER A 631 9.47 -10.51 4.74
CA SER A 631 10.29 -9.50 5.44
C SER A 631 9.66 -8.99 6.75
N VAL A 632 9.33 -7.71 6.84
CA VAL A 632 8.93 -7.03 8.08
C VAL A 632 7.60 -6.32 7.94
N VAL A 633 6.96 -6.07 9.08
CA VAL A 633 5.70 -5.35 9.20
C VAL A 633 5.97 -3.95 9.77
N PRO A 634 6.04 -2.90 8.93
CA PRO A 634 6.32 -1.53 9.38
C PRO A 634 5.18 -0.89 10.19
N TYR A 635 3.95 -1.42 10.10
CA TYR A 635 2.77 -0.87 10.77
C TYR A 635 1.86 -2.00 11.29
N GLY A 636 1.36 -1.83 12.51
CA GLY A 636 0.43 -2.76 13.16
C GLY A 636 1.10 -3.89 13.96
N GLY A 637 2.33 -4.29 13.62
CA GLY A 637 3.19 -5.16 14.43
C GLY A 637 3.12 -6.66 14.10
N CYS A 638 2.11 -7.11 13.35
CA CYS A 638 2.01 -8.47 12.83
C CYS A 638 1.48 -8.52 11.39
N ALA A 639 1.68 -9.62 10.67
CA ALA A 639 1.27 -9.73 9.27
C ALA A 639 -0.25 -9.80 9.10
N VAL A 640 -0.91 -10.62 9.92
CA VAL A 640 -2.37 -10.84 9.89
C VAL A 640 -2.90 -10.75 11.31
N ARG A 641 -3.93 -9.92 11.51
CA ARG A 641 -4.59 -9.77 12.81
C ARG A 641 -6.09 -9.94 12.69
N SER A 642 -6.64 -10.91 13.42
CA SER A 642 -8.05 -10.99 13.77
C SER A 642 -8.25 -10.34 15.13
N CYS A 643 -8.92 -9.20 15.18
CA CYS A 643 -9.09 -8.39 16.40
C CYS A 643 -10.35 -7.50 16.32
N HIS A 644 -10.65 -6.79 17.41
CA HIS A 644 -11.68 -5.75 17.44
C HIS A 644 -13.02 -6.12 16.75
N GLY A 645 -13.62 -7.24 17.15
CA GLY A 645 -14.97 -7.65 16.75
C GLY A 645 -15.04 -8.57 15.54
N SER A 646 -13.90 -9.04 15.05
CA SER A 646 -13.86 -10.03 13.96
C SER A 646 -14.41 -11.39 14.39
N THR A 647 -15.27 -11.97 13.54
CA THR A 647 -15.84 -13.31 13.73
C THR A 647 -15.82 -14.11 12.45
N GLN A 648 -15.67 -15.43 12.55
CA GLN A 648 -15.60 -16.36 11.41
C GLN A 648 -14.47 -16.00 10.44
N VAL A 649 -13.24 -16.14 10.92
CA VAL A 649 -12.02 -15.83 10.16
C VAL A 649 -11.28 -17.12 9.81
N ILE A 650 -10.86 -17.24 8.56
CA ILE A 650 -10.03 -18.36 8.08
C ILE A 650 -8.70 -17.80 7.57
N ILE A 651 -7.59 -18.27 8.13
CA ILE A 651 -6.23 -17.94 7.71
C ILE A 651 -5.56 -19.24 7.28
N ALA A 652 -5.49 -19.48 5.96
CA ALA A 652 -5.11 -20.78 5.44
C ALA A 652 -4.08 -20.77 4.31
N ASN A 653 -3.18 -21.76 4.28
CA ASN A 653 -2.25 -21.99 3.16
C ASN A 653 -1.36 -20.78 2.79
N ASN A 654 -1.05 -19.90 3.74
CA ASN A 654 -0.17 -18.77 3.50
C ASN A 654 1.30 -19.15 3.72
N LEU A 655 2.20 -18.47 3.01
CA LEU A 655 3.65 -18.55 3.20
C LEU A 655 4.14 -17.28 3.87
N PHE A 656 4.73 -17.39 5.05
CA PHE A 656 5.49 -16.33 5.70
C PHE A 656 6.97 -16.64 5.50
N ILE A 657 7.67 -15.78 4.77
CA ILE A 657 9.04 -16.01 4.30
C ILE A 657 9.96 -14.95 4.89
N ASN A 658 11.12 -15.37 5.40
CA ASN A 658 12.12 -14.46 5.96
C ASN A 658 11.55 -13.52 7.04
N PHE A 659 10.64 -14.03 7.88
CA PHE A 659 9.73 -13.16 8.60
C PHE A 659 10.32 -12.62 9.91
N GLY A 660 10.59 -11.31 9.92
CA GLY A 660 11.23 -10.57 11.02
C GLY A 660 10.25 -9.93 12.02
N SER A 661 8.94 -10.14 11.87
CA SER A 661 7.89 -9.63 12.75
C SER A 661 6.97 -10.77 13.23
N SER A 662 5.96 -10.49 14.05
CA SER A 662 4.95 -11.51 14.38
C SER A 662 4.11 -11.84 13.15
N ALA A 663 3.78 -13.12 12.91
CA ALA A 663 3.05 -13.50 11.71
C ALA A 663 1.53 -13.37 11.91
N VAL A 664 0.92 -14.22 12.73
CA VAL A 664 -0.55 -14.23 12.93
C VAL A 664 -0.92 -13.96 14.38
N GLU A 665 -1.85 -13.03 14.58
CA GLU A 665 -2.46 -12.74 15.87
C GLU A 665 -3.99 -12.88 15.81
N ALA A 666 -4.55 -13.77 16.63
CA ALA A 666 -5.98 -13.85 16.88
C ALA A 666 -6.25 -13.34 18.30
N LEU A 667 -6.70 -12.08 18.42
CA LEU A 667 -6.79 -11.36 19.68
C LEU A 667 -8.24 -11.13 20.14
N GLY A 668 -8.54 -11.64 21.33
CA GLY A 668 -9.82 -11.40 22.03
C GLY A 668 -9.85 -10.08 22.81
N LEU A 669 -8.74 -9.33 22.81
CA LEU A 669 -8.61 -8.05 23.51
C LEU A 669 -9.59 -7.02 22.93
N ALA A 670 -10.22 -6.27 23.83
CA ALA A 670 -11.19 -5.24 23.50
C ALA A 670 -11.07 -4.06 24.49
N ASP A 671 -11.72 -2.96 24.18
CA ASP A 671 -11.92 -1.80 25.05
C ASP A 671 -13.42 -1.45 25.10
N THR A 672 -13.79 -0.24 25.54
CA THR A 672 -15.20 0.25 25.57
C THR A 672 -15.80 0.40 24.18
N ASP A 673 -14.97 0.53 23.16
CA ASP A 673 -15.35 0.96 21.81
C ASP A 673 -15.40 -0.22 20.85
N HIS A 674 -14.66 -1.29 21.13
CA HIS A 674 -14.51 -2.46 20.28
C HIS A 674 -15.12 -3.74 20.88
N PHE A 675 -15.56 -4.64 19.99
CA PHE A 675 -16.07 -5.96 20.36
C PHE A 675 -14.95 -7.00 20.50
N PRO A 676 -15.13 -8.07 21.32
CA PRO A 676 -14.20 -9.19 21.34
C PRO A 676 -14.28 -10.00 20.03
N SER A 677 -13.15 -10.58 19.61
CA SER A 677 -13.09 -11.47 18.43
C SER A 677 -13.22 -12.94 18.83
N ALA A 678 -13.70 -13.78 17.91
CA ALA A 678 -13.89 -15.22 18.13
C ALA A 678 -13.95 -16.00 16.80
N ASN A 679 -14.01 -17.34 16.89
CA ASN A 679 -14.27 -18.23 15.75
C ASN A 679 -13.21 -18.10 14.64
N THR A 680 -11.93 -18.21 15.01
CA THR A 680 -10.80 -18.10 14.08
C THR A 680 -10.19 -19.47 13.81
N THR A 681 -9.92 -19.78 12.55
CA THR A 681 -9.19 -20.98 12.13
C THR A 681 -7.88 -20.58 11.44
N ILE A 682 -6.76 -21.11 11.92
CA ILE A 682 -5.41 -20.88 11.38
C ILE A 682 -4.85 -22.24 10.94
N THR A 683 -4.81 -22.51 9.63
CA THR A 683 -4.52 -23.87 9.13
C THR A 683 -3.64 -23.97 7.90
N GLY A 684 -2.77 -24.98 7.82
CA GLY A 684 -2.02 -25.28 6.59
C GLY A 684 -0.98 -24.24 6.19
N ASN A 685 -0.59 -23.32 7.09
CA ASN A 685 0.35 -22.25 6.78
C ASN A 685 1.81 -22.70 6.99
N ILE A 686 2.73 -22.07 6.26
CA ILE A 686 4.18 -22.24 6.45
C ILE A 686 4.76 -20.94 6.98
N PHE A 687 5.39 -21.01 8.16
CA PHE A 687 6.04 -19.91 8.83
C PHE A 687 7.56 -20.13 8.85
N ASP A 688 8.26 -19.57 7.87
CA ASP A 688 9.71 -19.35 7.96
C ASP A 688 9.97 -18.05 8.74
N MET A 689 10.11 -18.21 10.05
CA MET A 689 10.34 -17.11 11.00
C MET A 689 11.80 -16.65 11.03
N THR A 690 12.62 -17.00 10.02
CA THR A 690 14.01 -16.57 9.95
C THR A 690 14.09 -15.05 9.72
N CYS A 691 14.58 -14.28 10.68
CA CYS A 691 14.86 -12.86 10.47
C CYS A 691 16.12 -12.71 9.62
N VAL A 692 16.00 -12.07 8.45
CA VAL A 692 17.13 -11.77 7.55
C VAL A 692 17.70 -10.35 7.74
N THR A 693 17.19 -9.61 8.73
CA THR A 693 17.65 -8.26 9.04
C THR A 693 18.58 -8.27 10.26
N ASP A 694 19.47 -7.29 10.35
CA ASP A 694 20.46 -7.18 11.43
C ASP A 694 19.86 -6.85 12.82
N LYS A 695 18.54 -6.65 12.91
CA LYS A 695 17.84 -6.24 14.14
C LYS A 695 16.65 -7.16 14.44
N PRO A 696 16.88 -8.44 14.79
CA PRO A 696 15.80 -9.34 15.17
C PRO A 696 15.09 -8.83 16.43
N VAL A 697 13.76 -8.94 16.44
CA VAL A 697 12.92 -8.62 17.59
C VAL A 697 12.24 -9.88 18.11
N ALA A 698 11.85 -9.83 19.39
CA ALA A 698 10.96 -10.85 19.96
C ALA A 698 9.65 -10.89 19.15
N ARG A 699 9.26 -12.09 18.72
CA ARG A 699 8.11 -12.28 17.83
C ARG A 699 7.52 -13.68 18.00
N HIS A 700 6.28 -13.84 17.55
CA HIS A 700 5.60 -15.12 17.52
C HIS A 700 5.14 -15.49 16.11
N ALA A 701 5.11 -16.77 15.77
CA ALA A 701 4.45 -17.20 14.55
C ALA A 701 2.93 -17.10 14.71
N ILE A 702 2.40 -17.58 15.84
CA ILE A 702 0.97 -17.54 16.14
C ILE A 702 0.75 -17.10 17.60
N GLU A 703 -0.07 -16.07 17.84
CA GLU A 703 -0.63 -15.74 19.15
C GLU A 703 -2.17 -15.83 19.14
N VAL A 704 -2.72 -16.53 20.14
CA VAL A 704 -4.16 -16.75 20.33
C VAL A 704 -4.60 -16.27 21.71
N SER A 705 -5.60 -15.40 21.74
CA SER A 705 -6.38 -15.06 22.93
C SER A 705 -7.89 -14.98 22.66
N THR A 706 -8.33 -15.35 21.46
CA THR A 706 -9.74 -15.45 21.05
C THR A 706 -10.37 -16.77 21.48
N ASN A 707 -11.68 -16.75 21.70
CA ASN A 707 -12.45 -17.96 21.92
C ASN A 707 -12.68 -18.73 20.61
N ASP A 708 -13.00 -20.01 20.73
CA ASP A 708 -13.42 -20.88 19.62
C ASP A 708 -12.38 -20.87 18.48
N THR A 709 -11.12 -21.11 18.84
CA THR A 709 -9.99 -21.00 17.91
C THR A 709 -9.39 -22.36 17.61
N ILE A 710 -9.15 -22.61 16.33
CA ILE A 710 -8.48 -23.83 15.83
C ILE A 710 -7.15 -23.43 15.19
N VAL A 711 -6.07 -24.07 15.61
CA VAL A 711 -4.73 -23.94 15.00
C VAL A 711 -4.27 -25.32 14.55
N SER A 712 -4.29 -25.60 13.24
CA SER A 712 -3.99 -26.94 12.72
C SER A 712 -3.03 -27.00 11.55
N ASP A 713 -2.32 -28.10 11.36
CA ASP A 713 -1.60 -28.40 10.12
C ASP A 713 -0.54 -27.34 9.70
N ASN A 714 -0.01 -26.55 10.64
CA ASN A 714 0.96 -25.51 10.32
C ASN A 714 2.40 -26.01 10.47
N GLN A 715 3.30 -25.52 9.61
CA GLN A 715 4.74 -25.70 9.75
C GLN A 715 5.40 -24.41 10.21
N ILE A 716 6.03 -24.43 11.38
CA ILE A 716 6.69 -23.27 11.98
C ILE A 716 8.15 -23.59 12.21
N TYR A 717 9.05 -22.77 11.66
CA TYR A 717 10.48 -22.99 11.84
C TYR A 717 11.31 -21.73 11.72
N VAL A 718 12.53 -21.84 12.23
CA VAL A 718 13.66 -20.95 11.92
C VAL A 718 14.72 -21.78 11.20
N ARG A 719 15.35 -21.23 10.16
CA ARG A 719 16.42 -21.92 9.44
C ARG A 719 17.72 -21.86 10.23
N GLY A 720 18.47 -22.96 10.21
CA GLY A 720 19.74 -23.05 10.93
C GLY A 720 19.53 -23.23 12.44
N ASN A 721 20.26 -22.46 13.24
CA ASN A 721 20.23 -22.58 14.70
C ASN A 721 18.93 -22.04 15.30
N CYS A 722 18.58 -22.53 16.49
CA CYS A 722 17.46 -22.03 17.27
C CYS A 722 17.56 -20.51 17.52
N ASP A 723 16.50 -19.76 17.24
CA ASP A 723 16.41 -18.32 17.54
C ASP A 723 15.67 -18.10 18.88
N PRO A 724 16.35 -17.64 19.95
CA PRO A 724 15.75 -17.45 21.27
C PRO A 724 14.65 -16.39 21.30
N LEU A 725 14.54 -15.53 20.28
CA LEU A 725 13.54 -14.47 20.19
C LEU A 725 12.22 -14.93 19.55
N VAL A 726 12.16 -16.17 19.02
CA VAL A 726 10.97 -16.70 18.36
C VAL A 726 10.17 -17.59 19.31
N THR A 727 8.89 -17.29 19.43
CA THR A 727 7.88 -18.21 19.96
C THR A 727 7.10 -18.83 18.80
N GLY A 728 6.99 -20.15 18.74
CA GLY A 728 6.19 -20.82 17.71
C GLY A 728 4.71 -20.49 17.90
N ILE A 729 4.09 -21.08 18.92
CA ILE A 729 2.66 -20.90 19.23
C ILE A 729 2.50 -20.39 20.66
N ARG A 730 1.76 -19.30 20.83
CA ARG A 730 1.37 -18.74 22.12
C ARG A 730 -0.15 -18.74 22.28
N VAL A 731 -0.62 -19.30 23.39
CA VAL A 731 -2.04 -19.27 23.79
C VAL A 731 -2.19 -18.54 25.11
N ARG A 732 -3.18 -17.66 25.23
CA ARG A 732 -3.39 -16.87 26.45
C ARG A 732 -4.77 -17.09 27.05
N GLU A 733 -4.81 -17.34 28.35
CA GLU A 733 -6.04 -17.16 29.12
C GLU A 733 -6.49 -15.70 29.00
N PRO A 734 -7.78 -15.41 29.02
CA PRO A 734 -8.94 -16.28 29.30
C PRO A 734 -9.57 -16.99 28.09
N ALA A 735 -8.86 -17.19 26.97
CA ALA A 735 -9.44 -17.84 25.79
C ALA A 735 -10.11 -19.19 26.13
N LEU A 736 -11.27 -19.44 25.52
CA LEU A 736 -12.06 -20.66 25.69
C LEU A 736 -12.12 -21.47 24.41
N ASN A 737 -12.28 -22.79 24.53
CA ASN A 737 -12.50 -23.69 23.40
C ASN A 737 -11.39 -23.56 22.33
N VAL A 738 -10.15 -23.78 22.76
CA VAL A 738 -8.97 -23.67 21.88
C VAL A 738 -8.49 -25.07 21.53
N ASN A 739 -8.38 -25.38 20.24
CA ASN A 739 -7.82 -26.63 19.75
C ASN A 739 -6.55 -26.36 18.93
N ILE A 740 -5.44 -27.01 19.28
CA ILE A 740 -4.15 -26.87 18.60
C ILE A 740 -3.60 -28.25 18.28
N HIS A 741 -3.57 -28.60 16.99
CA HIS A 741 -3.19 -29.95 16.58
C HIS A 741 -2.47 -30.07 15.24
N ASP A 742 -1.76 -31.17 15.03
CA ASP A 742 -1.07 -31.48 13.77
C ASP A 742 -0.07 -30.40 13.30
N ASN A 743 0.46 -29.59 14.23
CA ASN A 743 1.46 -28.57 13.92
C ASN A 743 2.89 -29.13 14.05
N LEU A 744 3.79 -28.72 13.16
CA LEU A 744 5.23 -28.99 13.24
C LEU A 744 5.97 -27.70 13.64
N VAL A 745 6.57 -27.66 14.83
CA VAL A 745 7.30 -26.49 15.36
C VAL A 745 8.77 -26.83 15.59
N ARG A 746 9.68 -26.03 15.02
CA ARG A 746 11.14 -26.30 15.01
C ARG A 746 11.99 -25.06 15.25
N ASN A 747 13.17 -25.23 15.87
CA ASN A 747 14.20 -24.18 15.99
C ASN A 747 13.73 -22.87 16.64
N CYS A 748 12.72 -22.91 17.51
CA CYS A 748 12.21 -21.73 18.19
C CYS A 748 12.78 -21.62 19.61
N GLY A 749 13.00 -20.40 20.10
CA GLY A 749 13.33 -20.15 21.51
C GLY A 749 12.31 -20.78 22.44
N VAL A 750 11.03 -20.64 22.09
CA VAL A 750 9.91 -21.35 22.72
C VAL A 750 9.07 -22.02 21.65
N GLY A 751 8.82 -23.32 21.75
CA GLY A 751 8.01 -24.05 20.78
C GLY A 751 6.53 -23.74 20.93
N LEU A 752 5.93 -24.22 22.02
CA LEU A 752 4.54 -23.97 22.41
C LEU A 752 4.49 -23.41 23.83
N VAL A 753 3.73 -22.34 24.04
CA VAL A 753 3.52 -21.75 25.37
C VAL A 753 2.07 -21.37 25.63
N THR A 754 1.59 -21.73 26.82
CA THR A 754 0.40 -21.12 27.40
C THR A 754 0.80 -20.02 28.38
N ALA A 755 0.01 -18.95 28.45
CA ALA A 755 0.29 -17.80 29.31
C ALA A 755 -0.99 -17.22 29.92
N ARG A 756 -0.82 -16.46 31.00
CA ARG A 756 -1.89 -15.71 31.67
C ARG A 756 -1.99 -14.29 31.12
N ALA A 757 -3.19 -13.74 31.02
CA ALA A 757 -3.40 -12.32 30.83
C ALA A 757 -3.64 -11.63 32.18
N SER A 758 -3.09 -10.43 32.35
CA SER A 758 -3.21 -9.64 33.56
C SER A 758 -3.58 -8.21 33.25
N ALA A 759 -4.35 -7.57 34.11
CA ALA A 759 -4.78 -6.19 33.98
C ALA A 759 -4.60 -5.41 35.29
N PRO A 760 -4.32 -4.09 35.24
CA PRO A 760 -4.34 -3.23 36.41
C PRO A 760 -5.75 -2.72 36.73
N VAL A 761 -6.01 -2.49 38.02
CA VAL A 761 -7.11 -1.67 38.52
C VAL A 761 -6.82 -0.20 38.21
N VAL A 762 -7.70 0.47 37.47
CA VAL A 762 -7.54 1.89 37.13
C VAL A 762 -8.35 2.82 38.05
N GLU A 763 -9.45 2.31 38.61
CA GLU A 763 -10.33 3.02 39.53
C GLU A 763 -10.96 2.04 40.52
N VAL A 764 -11.04 2.42 41.79
CA VAL A 764 -11.77 1.68 42.83
C VAL A 764 -13.03 2.47 43.15
N ILE A 765 -14.21 1.86 42.97
CA ILE A 765 -15.51 2.50 43.20
C ILE A 765 -15.98 2.20 44.63
N ASP A 766 -15.88 0.94 45.03
CA ASP A 766 -16.11 0.49 46.40
C ASP A 766 -15.37 -0.84 46.63
N ASN A 767 -15.50 -1.44 47.82
CA ASN A 767 -14.80 -2.69 48.16
C ASN A 767 -15.28 -3.92 47.36
N THR A 768 -16.32 -3.80 46.55
CA THR A 768 -16.78 -4.86 45.63
C THR A 768 -16.64 -4.47 44.17
N THR A 769 -16.40 -3.21 43.83
CA THR A 769 -16.51 -2.72 42.46
C THR A 769 -15.27 -1.92 42.05
N PHE A 770 -14.70 -2.25 40.90
CA PHE A 770 -13.54 -1.54 40.35
C PHE A 770 -13.56 -1.52 38.82
N ALA A 771 -12.86 -0.57 38.21
CA ALA A 771 -12.64 -0.51 36.76
C ALA A 771 -11.26 -1.06 36.38
N SER A 772 -11.19 -1.74 35.23
CA SER A 772 -9.96 -2.27 34.65
C SER A 772 -9.41 -1.39 33.54
N ALA A 773 -8.10 -1.42 33.31
CA ALA A 773 -7.54 -0.88 32.06
C ALA A 773 -8.05 -1.66 30.85
N ALA A 774 -8.27 -0.94 29.75
CA ALA A 774 -8.57 -1.51 28.45
C ALA A 774 -7.41 -2.37 27.90
N TYR A 775 -7.68 -3.22 26.90
CA TYR A 775 -6.68 -3.99 26.16
C TYR A 775 -5.78 -4.94 26.98
N SER A 776 -6.13 -5.22 28.23
CA SER A 776 -5.27 -6.00 29.13
C SER A 776 -5.75 -7.44 29.28
N VAL A 777 -7.05 -7.63 29.44
CA VAL A 777 -7.74 -8.92 29.35
C VAL A 777 -8.86 -8.78 28.31
N PRO A 778 -9.21 -9.85 27.56
CA PRO A 778 -10.41 -9.88 26.73
C PRO A 778 -11.64 -9.41 27.51
N PHE A 779 -12.58 -8.70 26.89
CA PHE A 779 -13.83 -8.32 27.55
C PHE A 779 -15.00 -8.99 26.85
N ALA A 780 -15.55 -9.99 27.50
CA ALA A 780 -16.67 -10.73 26.95
C ALA A 780 -17.94 -9.87 27.02
N ARG A 781 -18.64 -9.70 25.89
CA ARG A 781 -19.84 -8.85 25.77
C ARG A 781 -21.12 -9.67 25.55
N PRO A 782 -22.28 -9.25 26.10
CA PRO A 782 -23.58 -9.81 25.72
C PRO A 782 -23.92 -9.54 24.24
N PRO A 783 -24.80 -10.34 23.60
CA PRO A 783 -25.49 -11.51 24.16
C PRO A 783 -24.66 -12.80 24.11
N THR A 784 -23.47 -12.78 23.52
CA THR A 784 -22.66 -13.99 23.23
C THR A 784 -21.83 -14.48 24.42
N SER A 785 -21.88 -13.79 25.57
CA SER A 785 -21.19 -14.19 26.79
C SER A 785 -21.94 -13.84 28.07
N HIS A 786 -21.70 -14.61 29.13
CA HIS A 786 -22.12 -14.36 30.51
C HIS A 786 -21.30 -13.28 31.23
N ALA A 787 -20.44 -12.54 30.52
CA ALA A 787 -19.68 -11.39 31.03
C ALA A 787 -18.95 -11.69 32.35
N TYR A 788 -18.11 -12.73 32.34
CA TYR A 788 -17.31 -13.17 33.50
C TYR A 788 -18.08 -13.56 34.76
N ARG A 789 -19.42 -13.60 34.76
CA ARG A 789 -20.19 -14.02 35.94
C ARG A 789 -19.75 -15.41 36.41
N GLY A 790 -19.41 -15.51 37.69
CA GLY A 790 -18.94 -16.72 38.35
C GLY A 790 -17.46 -17.06 38.13
N TRP A 791 -16.73 -16.25 37.36
CA TRP A 791 -15.31 -16.47 37.13
C TRP A 791 -14.46 -16.10 38.33
N ASN A 792 -13.26 -16.67 38.37
CA ASN A 792 -12.29 -16.37 39.41
C ASN A 792 -11.38 -15.23 38.96
N LEU A 793 -11.03 -14.40 39.92
CA LEU A 793 -10.08 -13.31 39.77
C LEU A 793 -8.97 -13.47 40.80
N VAL A 794 -7.72 -13.52 40.35
CA VAL A 794 -6.54 -13.61 41.22
C VAL A 794 -5.87 -12.26 41.32
N TRP A 795 -5.66 -11.81 42.54
CA TRP A 795 -4.99 -10.55 42.85
C TRP A 795 -3.49 -10.75 42.95
N LEU A 796 -2.70 -9.81 42.41
CA LEU A 796 -1.24 -9.87 42.38
C LEU A 796 -0.62 -8.68 43.12
N ALA A 797 0.43 -8.94 43.90
CA ALA A 797 1.34 -7.94 44.45
C ALA A 797 2.78 -8.34 44.13
N GLY A 798 3.56 -7.44 43.52
CA GLY A 798 4.92 -7.77 43.05
C GLY A 798 4.94 -8.96 42.06
N GLY A 799 3.86 -9.18 41.32
CA GLY A 799 3.70 -10.31 40.40
C GLY A 799 3.36 -11.66 41.05
N GLN A 800 3.15 -11.68 42.37
CA GLN A 800 2.79 -12.88 43.14
C GLN A 800 1.34 -12.82 43.64
N PRO A 801 0.59 -13.94 43.68
CA PRO A 801 -0.78 -13.92 44.15
C PRO A 801 -0.95 -13.58 45.63
N THR A 802 -1.96 -12.78 45.95
CA THR A 802 -2.32 -12.37 47.33
C THR A 802 -3.74 -12.78 47.74
N GLY A 803 -4.53 -13.31 46.81
CA GLY A 803 -5.88 -13.79 47.10
C GLY A 803 -6.69 -14.03 45.83
N VAL A 804 -7.86 -14.65 46.01
CA VAL A 804 -8.81 -14.95 44.93
C VAL A 804 -10.17 -14.36 45.31
N SER A 805 -10.86 -13.78 44.34
CA SER A 805 -12.25 -13.32 44.44
C SER A 805 -13.10 -13.97 43.35
N VAL A 806 -14.42 -14.00 43.55
CA VAL A 806 -15.38 -14.43 42.51
C VAL A 806 -16.07 -13.22 41.90
N ILE A 807 -16.19 -13.21 40.59
CA ILE A 807 -16.88 -12.15 39.85
C ILE A 807 -18.41 -12.39 39.92
N ASP A 808 -19.15 -11.41 40.44
CA ASP A 808 -20.63 -11.38 40.46
C ASP A 808 -21.18 -10.89 39.12
N ALA A 809 -20.58 -9.83 38.58
CA ALA A 809 -20.94 -9.24 37.30
C ALA A 809 -19.78 -8.46 36.67
N PHE A 810 -19.85 -8.25 35.35
CA PHE A 810 -18.99 -7.33 34.62
C PHE A 810 -19.87 -6.40 33.78
N ASP A 811 -19.68 -5.10 33.96
CA ASP A 811 -20.27 -4.04 33.13
C ASP A 811 -19.29 -3.71 32.00
N THR A 812 -19.70 -4.04 30.78
CA THR A 812 -18.87 -3.91 29.57
C THR A 812 -18.72 -2.47 29.10
N ASP A 813 -19.67 -1.60 29.42
CA ASP A 813 -19.68 -0.22 28.93
C ASP A 813 -18.79 0.66 29.81
N ALA A 814 -18.72 0.35 31.10
CA ALA A 814 -17.84 1.02 32.04
C ALA A 814 -16.52 0.28 32.31
N LEU A 815 -16.33 -0.92 31.73
CA LEU A 815 -15.23 -1.85 32.05
C LEU A 815 -15.09 -2.13 33.55
N ARG A 816 -16.24 -2.28 34.24
CA ARG A 816 -16.31 -2.44 35.70
C ARG A 816 -16.58 -3.87 36.10
N PHE A 817 -15.71 -4.41 36.94
CA PHE A 817 -15.94 -5.68 37.62
C PHE A 817 -16.66 -5.43 38.93
N LYS A 818 -17.62 -6.30 39.24
CA LYS A 818 -18.24 -6.43 40.55
C LYS A 818 -17.91 -7.80 41.13
N LEU A 819 -17.31 -7.80 42.31
CA LEU A 819 -16.98 -8.99 43.09
C LEU A 819 -18.19 -9.44 43.90
N ARG A 820 -18.27 -10.76 44.15
CA ARG A 820 -19.30 -11.36 45.01
C ARG A 820 -19.06 -11.03 46.48
N GLU A 821 -17.80 -11.11 46.92
CA GLU A 821 -17.38 -10.77 48.27
C GLU A 821 -16.56 -9.47 48.28
N PRO A 822 -16.69 -8.62 49.32
CA PRO A 822 -15.88 -7.41 49.43
C PRO A 822 -14.40 -7.73 49.66
N ARG A 823 -13.53 -6.90 49.08
CA ARG A 823 -12.08 -6.97 49.19
C ARG A 823 -11.47 -5.57 49.19
N GLU A 824 -10.48 -5.35 50.05
CA GLU A 824 -9.65 -4.15 49.99
C GLU A 824 -8.75 -4.17 48.74
N MET A 825 -8.80 -3.09 47.96
CA MET A 825 -8.05 -2.94 46.72
C MET A 825 -7.67 -1.49 46.50
N LYS A 826 -6.61 -1.25 45.72
CA LYS A 826 -6.13 0.10 45.36
C LYS A 826 -5.84 0.21 43.87
N LYS A 827 -5.84 1.44 43.36
CA LYS A 827 -5.40 1.74 42.00
C LYS A 827 -3.98 1.22 41.77
N GLY A 828 -3.77 0.55 40.63
CA GLY A 828 -2.51 -0.08 40.25
C GLY A 828 -2.33 -1.52 40.75
N ASP A 829 -3.23 -2.03 41.60
CA ASP A 829 -3.25 -3.47 41.90
C ASP A 829 -3.47 -4.25 40.60
N MET A 830 -2.76 -5.36 40.45
CA MET A 830 -2.83 -6.19 39.25
C MET A 830 -3.72 -7.39 39.52
N PHE A 831 -4.43 -7.86 38.50
CA PHE A 831 -5.23 -9.09 38.59
C PHE A 831 -5.15 -9.93 37.32
N GLU A 832 -5.46 -11.21 37.45
CA GLU A 832 -5.60 -12.20 36.37
C GLU A 832 -7.02 -12.82 36.47
N VAL A 833 -7.61 -13.24 35.35
CA VAL A 833 -8.96 -13.88 35.33
C VAL A 833 -8.91 -15.26 34.71
N PHE A 834 -9.70 -16.20 35.25
CA PHE A 834 -9.79 -17.56 34.71
C PHE A 834 -11.16 -18.21 34.97
N PRO A 835 -11.63 -19.10 34.07
CA PRO A 835 -12.95 -19.72 34.17
C PRO A 835 -13.03 -20.74 35.32
N PRO A 836 -14.19 -20.88 35.98
CA PRO A 836 -14.36 -21.81 37.10
C PRO A 836 -14.48 -23.27 36.63
N THR A 837 -15.06 -23.49 35.45
CA THR A 837 -15.28 -24.80 34.81
C THR A 837 -14.19 -25.17 33.81
N GLY A 838 -13.11 -24.39 33.75
CA GLY A 838 -11.96 -24.62 32.88
C GLY A 838 -12.03 -23.96 31.50
N ALA A 839 -10.86 -23.89 30.86
CA ALA A 839 -10.66 -23.19 29.59
C ALA A 839 -11.05 -24.02 28.35
N ASN A 840 -11.23 -25.33 28.51
CA ASN A 840 -11.50 -26.27 27.41
C ASN A 840 -10.46 -26.16 26.29
N TRP A 841 -9.21 -26.51 26.63
CA TRP A 841 -8.08 -26.47 25.71
C TRP A 841 -7.63 -27.88 25.37
N ASP A 842 -7.54 -28.20 24.09
CA ASP A 842 -7.03 -29.48 23.60
C ASP A 842 -5.78 -29.23 22.74
N LEU A 843 -4.61 -29.58 23.27
CA LEU A 843 -3.31 -29.40 22.61
C LEU A 843 -2.77 -30.79 22.24
N HIS A 844 -2.94 -31.23 20.99
CA HIS A 844 -2.72 -32.63 20.65
C HIS A 844 -2.10 -32.92 19.29
N ASP A 845 -1.45 -34.07 19.13
CA ASP A 845 -0.90 -34.51 17.83
C ASP A 845 0.11 -33.50 17.20
N ASN A 846 0.70 -32.61 18.00
CA ASN A 846 1.74 -31.68 17.54
C ASN A 846 3.14 -32.32 17.64
N THR A 847 4.03 -31.93 16.72
CA THR A 847 5.47 -32.22 16.81
C THR A 847 6.23 -30.95 17.16
N VAL A 848 6.92 -30.96 18.30
CA VAL A 848 7.80 -29.86 18.75
C VAL A 848 9.22 -30.39 18.89
N THR A 849 10.15 -29.83 18.12
CA THR A 849 11.55 -30.26 18.13
C THR A 849 12.53 -29.10 17.99
N ASP A 850 13.80 -29.33 18.31
CA ASP A 850 14.90 -28.36 18.16
C ASP A 850 14.70 -27.00 18.87
N CYS A 851 13.84 -26.93 19.88
CA CYS A 851 13.53 -25.69 20.60
C CYS A 851 14.28 -25.60 21.94
N GLN A 852 14.69 -24.39 22.36
CA GLN A 852 15.35 -24.18 23.65
C GLN A 852 14.42 -24.43 24.84
N ARG A 853 13.14 -24.07 24.68
CA ARG A 853 12.06 -24.37 25.63
C ARG A 853 10.90 -24.97 24.83
N PRO A 854 10.89 -26.30 24.60
CA PRO A 854 9.93 -26.93 23.70
C PRO A 854 8.48 -26.64 24.10
N VAL A 855 8.09 -26.93 25.35
CA VAL A 855 6.72 -26.68 25.83
C VAL A 855 6.71 -26.01 27.20
N VAL A 856 5.91 -24.96 27.34
CA VAL A 856 5.71 -24.22 28.59
C VAL A 856 4.21 -24.07 28.86
N LEU A 857 3.69 -24.82 29.82
CA LEU A 857 2.29 -24.77 30.23
C LEU A 857 2.14 -23.81 31.41
N ASP A 858 2.13 -22.51 31.14
CA ASP A 858 2.10 -21.40 32.12
C ASP A 858 0.76 -20.65 32.18
N SER A 859 -0.32 -21.40 32.32
CA SER A 859 -1.69 -20.91 32.54
C SER A 859 -2.26 -21.47 33.86
N TYR A 860 -3.42 -21.00 34.33
CA TYR A 860 -4.10 -21.65 35.46
C TYR A 860 -4.48 -23.09 35.10
N GLY A 861 -5.02 -23.28 33.89
CA GLY A 861 -5.45 -24.58 33.41
C GLY A 861 -6.66 -25.12 34.18
N SER A 862 -7.03 -26.37 33.90
CA SER A 862 -8.24 -27.00 34.44
C SER A 862 -8.31 -28.48 34.11
N GLU A 863 -9.37 -29.15 34.56
CA GLU A 863 -9.64 -30.54 34.17
C GLU A 863 -9.88 -30.73 32.66
N THR A 864 -10.21 -29.66 31.93
CA THR A 864 -10.42 -29.66 30.48
C THR A 864 -9.22 -29.09 29.71
N SER A 865 -8.08 -28.87 30.38
CA SER A 865 -6.83 -28.50 29.75
C SER A 865 -5.99 -29.74 29.47
N MET A 866 -5.99 -30.18 28.21
CA MET A 866 -5.36 -31.42 27.75
C MET A 866 -4.12 -31.13 26.91
N PHE A 867 -3.04 -31.86 27.17
CA PHE A 867 -1.82 -31.90 26.36
C PHE A 867 -1.53 -33.36 26.04
N ARG A 868 -1.92 -33.84 24.86
CA ARG A 868 -1.92 -35.29 24.58
C ARG A 868 -1.45 -35.70 23.19
N ARG A 869 -0.91 -36.91 23.03
CA ARG A 869 -0.43 -37.43 21.73
C ARG A 869 0.58 -36.53 21.01
N ASN A 870 1.29 -35.67 21.72
CA ASN A 870 2.31 -34.83 21.12
C ASN A 870 3.65 -35.57 21.07
N LEU A 871 4.44 -35.29 20.03
CA LEU A 871 5.84 -35.66 19.94
C LEU A 871 6.70 -34.45 20.37
N VAL A 872 7.39 -34.55 21.50
CA VAL A 872 8.31 -33.51 21.98
C VAL A 872 9.71 -34.08 22.02
N THR A 873 10.62 -33.52 21.24
CA THR A 873 12.01 -34.01 21.18
C THR A 873 12.99 -32.87 21.33
N ARG A 874 14.17 -33.15 21.90
CA ARG A 874 15.25 -32.16 21.93
C ARG A 874 15.78 -31.87 20.52
N GLY A 875 15.81 -32.89 19.66
CA GLY A 875 16.43 -32.82 18.34
C GLY A 875 17.91 -32.45 18.42
N ALA A 876 18.35 -31.49 17.62
CA ALA A 876 19.70 -30.95 17.59
C ALA A 876 19.92 -29.77 18.57
N ALA A 877 18.89 -29.30 19.28
CA ALA A 877 19.06 -28.23 20.25
C ALA A 877 19.97 -28.67 21.42
N ALA A 878 20.85 -27.78 21.85
CA ALA A 878 21.78 -28.01 22.95
C ALA A 878 21.43 -27.15 24.17
N GLY A 879 21.77 -27.62 25.36
CA GLY A 879 21.55 -26.88 26.61
C GLY A 879 20.07 -26.82 27.03
N VAL A 880 19.24 -27.72 26.52
CA VAL A 880 17.80 -27.73 26.79
C VAL A 880 17.54 -28.30 28.19
N LYS A 881 17.20 -27.41 29.12
CA LYS A 881 17.05 -27.77 30.55
C LYS A 881 15.82 -28.62 30.85
N GLN A 882 14.77 -28.53 30.03
CA GLN A 882 13.58 -29.37 30.17
C GLN A 882 12.77 -29.48 28.87
N ALA A 883 12.06 -30.58 28.68
CA ALA A 883 11.12 -30.72 27.57
C ALA A 883 9.82 -29.95 27.80
N VAL A 884 9.18 -30.18 28.95
CA VAL A 884 7.88 -29.59 29.31
C VAL A 884 7.95 -28.97 30.69
N GLU A 885 7.65 -27.67 30.78
CA GLU A 885 7.36 -26.99 32.05
C GLU A 885 5.86 -27.05 32.34
N VAL A 886 5.46 -27.52 33.52
CA VAL A 886 4.05 -27.58 33.95
C VAL A 886 3.85 -26.68 35.16
N ARG A 887 3.18 -25.54 34.96
CA ARG A 887 2.97 -24.50 35.99
C ARG A 887 1.49 -24.28 36.36
N GLY A 888 0.61 -25.14 35.85
CA GLY A 888 -0.83 -25.11 36.08
C GLY A 888 -1.44 -26.50 36.13
N TRP A 889 -2.78 -26.56 36.04
CA TRP A 889 -3.52 -27.82 36.00
C TRP A 889 -3.70 -28.32 34.56
N PHE A 890 -3.03 -29.41 34.22
CA PHE A 890 -3.09 -30.07 32.92
C PHE A 890 -3.20 -31.60 33.01
N LYS A 891 -3.86 -32.19 32.01
CA LYS A 891 -3.84 -33.63 31.74
C LYS A 891 -2.86 -33.91 30.61
N LEU A 892 -1.76 -34.58 30.92
CA LEU A 892 -0.73 -35.01 29.97
C LEU A 892 -0.93 -36.48 29.63
N GLY A 893 -1.39 -36.77 28.41
CA GLY A 893 -1.77 -38.14 28.00
C GLY A 893 -1.09 -38.60 26.72
N GLU A 894 -0.59 -39.84 26.64
CA GLU A 894 -0.15 -40.45 25.37
C GLU A 894 0.95 -39.66 24.61
N ASN A 895 1.70 -38.78 25.29
CA ASN A 895 2.77 -38.02 24.64
C ASN A 895 4.04 -38.87 24.51
N HIS A 896 4.83 -38.59 23.48
CA HIS A 896 6.19 -39.14 23.34
C HIS A 896 7.21 -38.02 23.55
N ILE A 897 7.97 -38.10 24.64
CA ILE A 897 8.99 -37.14 25.04
C ILE A 897 10.36 -37.82 24.97
N SER A 898 11.24 -37.38 24.05
CA SER A 898 12.50 -38.09 23.78
C SER A 898 13.75 -37.20 23.64
N GLY A 899 14.89 -37.72 24.08
CA GLY A 899 16.23 -37.16 23.81
C GLY A 899 16.69 -36.07 24.76
N PHE A 900 16.10 -35.97 25.95
CA PHE A 900 16.51 -35.01 26.99
C PHE A 900 17.54 -35.65 27.94
N ASP A 901 18.64 -36.13 27.37
CA ASP A 901 19.71 -36.94 27.97
C ASP A 901 20.96 -36.16 28.38
N GLU A 902 20.96 -34.84 28.21
CA GLU A 902 22.06 -33.98 28.68
C GLU A 902 22.13 -33.95 30.22
N PRO A 903 23.32 -33.72 30.79
CA PRO A 903 23.43 -33.47 32.22
C PRO A 903 22.49 -32.35 32.66
N GLU A 904 21.78 -32.57 33.77
CA GLU A 904 20.79 -31.65 34.35
C GLU A 904 19.49 -31.43 33.55
N SER A 905 19.33 -32.02 32.36
CA SER A 905 18.08 -31.94 31.63
C SER A 905 17.01 -32.85 32.24
N ALA A 906 15.76 -32.42 32.14
CA ALA A 906 14.60 -33.19 32.58
C ALA A 906 13.54 -33.33 31.47
N ALA A 907 12.79 -34.43 31.44
CA ALA A 907 11.63 -34.51 30.56
C ALA A 907 10.53 -33.55 31.05
N LEU A 908 10.14 -33.67 32.32
CA LEU A 908 9.15 -32.82 32.96
C LEU A 908 9.77 -31.96 34.05
N TRP A 909 9.39 -30.69 34.10
CA TRP A 909 9.62 -29.83 35.26
C TRP A 909 8.30 -29.33 35.84
N LEU A 910 7.96 -29.84 37.02
CA LEU A 910 6.71 -29.56 37.70
C LEU A 910 6.87 -28.40 38.68
N PHE A 911 5.92 -27.47 38.66
CA PHE A 911 5.81 -26.37 39.59
C PHE A 911 4.50 -26.47 40.38
N PRO A 912 4.44 -25.88 41.59
CA PRO A 912 3.15 -25.53 42.17
C PRO A 912 2.34 -24.68 41.19
N ASP A 913 1.02 -24.72 41.30
CA ASP A 913 0.12 -23.82 40.59
C ASP A 913 0.45 -22.36 40.94
N ARG A 914 -0.15 -21.43 40.20
CA ARG A 914 0.05 -20.00 40.41
C ARG A 914 -0.18 -19.56 41.87
N LEU A 915 -1.07 -20.24 42.61
CA LEU A 915 -1.41 -19.98 44.01
C LEU A 915 -0.54 -20.76 45.02
N GLY A 916 0.55 -21.39 44.56
CA GLY A 916 1.48 -22.15 45.39
C GLY A 916 0.98 -23.54 45.81
N ARG A 917 -0.13 -24.01 45.23
CA ARG A 917 -0.75 -25.29 45.57
C ARG A 917 -0.27 -26.38 44.62
N PRO A 918 -0.19 -27.64 45.06
CA PRO A 918 0.09 -28.75 44.14
C PRO A 918 -1.09 -28.91 43.16
N PRO A 919 -0.88 -28.73 41.83
CA PRO A 919 -1.94 -28.92 40.85
C PRO A 919 -2.37 -30.39 40.77
N ARG A 920 -3.66 -30.63 40.45
CA ARG A 920 -4.24 -31.98 40.27
C ARG A 920 -3.91 -32.57 38.89
N ASN A 921 -2.64 -32.54 38.53
CA ASN A 921 -2.19 -32.99 37.21
C ASN A 921 -2.43 -34.49 37.01
N MET A 922 -2.62 -34.88 35.75
CA MET A 922 -2.69 -36.28 35.35
C MET A 922 -1.60 -36.56 34.32
N PHE A 923 -0.84 -37.64 34.50
CA PHE A 923 0.20 -38.08 33.58
C PHE A 923 -0.11 -39.54 33.20
N LEU A 924 -0.72 -39.73 32.03
CA LEU A 924 -1.27 -41.02 31.61
C LEU A 924 -0.62 -41.51 30.32
N ASN A 925 -0.18 -42.77 30.26
CA ASN A 925 0.26 -43.43 29.03
C ASN A 925 1.35 -42.69 28.23
N ASN A 926 2.18 -41.85 28.87
CA ASN A 926 3.25 -41.14 28.17
C ASN A 926 4.47 -42.05 28.00
N VAL A 927 5.20 -41.86 26.90
CA VAL A 927 6.49 -42.50 26.64
C VAL A 927 7.59 -41.47 26.87
N PHE A 928 8.49 -41.77 27.81
CA PHE A 928 9.71 -41.02 28.03
C PHE A 928 10.89 -41.86 27.57
N ASP A 929 11.64 -41.38 26.59
CA ASP A 929 12.73 -42.12 25.96
C ASP A 929 14.03 -41.31 25.99
N ARG A 930 15.14 -41.92 26.42
CA ARG A 930 16.46 -41.28 26.50
C ARG A 930 16.42 -39.94 27.24
N CYS A 931 16.02 -39.99 28.51
CA CYS A 931 15.98 -38.82 29.40
C CYS A 931 16.99 -38.98 30.53
N ASN A 932 17.75 -37.92 30.85
CA ASN A 932 18.62 -37.90 32.02
C ASN A 932 17.77 -38.00 33.30
N THR A 933 16.84 -37.08 33.49
CA THR A 933 15.85 -37.12 34.57
C THR A 933 14.44 -37.09 33.97
N VAL A 934 13.56 -38.04 34.33
CA VAL A 934 12.18 -37.98 33.83
C VAL A 934 11.40 -36.84 34.48
N VAL A 935 11.47 -36.71 35.81
CA VAL A 935 10.71 -35.68 36.55
C VAL A 935 11.64 -34.87 37.45
N ARG A 936 11.60 -33.55 37.30
CA ARG A 936 12.15 -32.57 38.23
C ARG A 936 11.01 -31.81 38.88
N GLU A 937 11.11 -31.55 40.18
CA GLU A 937 10.09 -30.83 40.94
C GLU A 937 10.66 -29.52 41.50
N ALA A 938 9.96 -28.41 41.31
CA ALA A 938 10.32 -27.13 41.94
C ALA A 938 9.95 -27.09 43.44
N ALA A 939 9.04 -27.96 43.87
CA ALA A 939 8.71 -28.22 45.27
C ALA A 939 8.51 -29.73 45.45
N ALA A 940 8.98 -30.31 46.55
CA ALA A 940 8.92 -31.75 46.74
C ALA A 940 7.47 -32.29 46.78
N GLY A 941 7.24 -33.43 46.10
CA GLY A 941 5.99 -34.20 46.19
C GLY A 941 4.86 -33.73 45.28
N LEU A 942 5.16 -33.01 44.19
CA LEU A 942 4.20 -32.62 43.16
C LEU A 942 3.76 -33.82 42.31
N TRP A 943 4.70 -34.67 41.91
CA TRP A 943 4.47 -35.94 41.22
C TRP A 943 3.63 -36.88 42.07
N GLY A 944 3.97 -37.05 43.35
CA GLY A 944 3.25 -37.94 44.26
C GLY A 944 1.80 -37.52 44.54
N LYS A 945 1.45 -36.25 44.28
CA LYS A 945 0.07 -35.72 44.38
C LYS A 945 -0.70 -35.76 43.06
N SER A 946 -0.03 -36.11 41.96
CA SER A 946 -0.62 -36.22 40.63
C SER A 946 -1.21 -37.62 40.42
N VAL A 947 -2.16 -37.76 39.50
CA VAL A 947 -2.62 -39.07 39.04
C VAL A 947 -1.67 -39.55 37.96
N VAL A 948 -1.02 -40.69 38.17
CA VAL A 948 0.01 -41.22 37.28
C VAL A 948 -0.29 -42.68 36.98
N ASP A 949 -0.45 -43.02 35.70
CA ASP A 949 -0.71 -44.40 35.27
C ASP A 949 -0.20 -44.67 33.86
N GLY A 950 0.19 -45.92 33.59
CA GLY A 950 0.55 -46.40 32.25
C GLY A 950 1.79 -45.77 31.58
N ASN A 951 2.57 -44.94 32.26
CA ASN A 951 3.75 -44.30 31.66
C ASN A 951 4.90 -45.30 31.47
N LEU A 952 5.66 -45.13 30.39
CA LEU A 952 6.80 -45.96 30.03
C LEU A 952 8.09 -45.13 30.06
N PHE A 953 9.14 -45.68 30.68
CA PHE A 953 10.46 -45.06 30.78
C PHE A 953 11.50 -45.95 30.08
N ILE A 954 12.06 -45.49 28.96
CA ILE A 954 13.00 -46.25 28.12
C ILE A 954 14.34 -45.52 28.11
N GLY A 955 15.41 -46.20 28.51
CA GLY A 955 16.76 -45.60 28.46
C GLY A 955 16.93 -44.33 29.31
N CYS A 956 16.13 -44.15 30.35
CA CYS A 956 16.21 -42.99 31.25
C CYS A 956 17.16 -43.26 32.42
N GLN A 957 18.01 -42.29 32.79
CA GLN A 957 18.94 -42.48 33.91
C GLN A 957 18.22 -42.42 35.28
N THR A 958 17.28 -41.49 35.44
CA THR A 958 16.49 -41.33 36.66
C THR A 958 14.99 -41.32 36.36
N ALA A 959 14.25 -42.29 36.92
CA ALA A 959 12.79 -42.40 36.83
C ALA A 959 12.13 -42.33 38.23
N PRO A 960 10.89 -41.81 38.35
CA PRO A 960 10.18 -41.71 39.63
C PRO A 960 9.70 -43.08 40.14
N ALA A 961 9.60 -43.24 41.46
CA ALA A 961 9.33 -44.52 42.13
C ALA A 961 7.91 -45.09 41.93
N THR A 962 6.93 -44.27 41.52
CA THR A 962 5.53 -44.68 41.34
C THR A 962 4.99 -44.22 39.98
N GLY A 963 4.24 -45.10 39.30
CA GLY A 963 3.43 -44.75 38.12
C GLY A 963 4.00 -45.12 36.73
N GLY A 964 4.91 -46.10 36.65
CA GLY A 964 5.31 -46.67 35.35
C GLY A 964 5.63 -48.17 35.40
N ARG A 965 5.48 -48.84 34.26
CA ARG A 965 5.94 -50.22 34.03
C ARG A 965 7.38 -50.15 33.54
N ALA A 966 8.33 -50.73 34.26
CA ALA A 966 9.67 -50.98 33.70
C ALA A 966 9.52 -52.04 32.58
N PRO A 967 10.09 -51.83 31.37
CA PRO A 967 10.14 -52.90 30.39
C PRO A 967 10.97 -54.05 30.96
N ALA A 968 10.52 -55.29 30.75
CA ALA A 968 11.32 -56.47 31.05
C ALA A 968 12.65 -56.35 30.28
N ALA A 969 13.78 -56.54 30.96
CA ALA A 969 15.09 -56.61 30.32
C ALA A 969 15.07 -57.70 29.23
N PRO A 970 15.82 -57.53 28.11
CA PRO A 970 15.73 -58.40 26.94
C PRO A 970 15.94 -59.89 27.24
#